data_AF-A0A0D3BE64-F1
#
_entry.id   AF-A0A0D3BE64-F1
#
_cell.length_a   1.000
_cell.length_b   1.000
_cell.length_c   1.000
_cell.angle_alpha   90.00
_cell.angle_beta   90.00
_cell.angle_gamma   90.00
#
_symmetry.space_group_name_H-M   'P 1'
#
loop_
_entity.id
_entity.type
_entity.pdbx_description
1 polymer ?
#
loop_
_entity_poly.entity_id
_entity_poly.type
_entity_poly.pdbx_seq_one_letter_code
_entity_poly.pdbx_strand_id
1 'polypeptide(L)'
;MEVLRVRDEDLLIGEIVGDIQRVLKKIALQKGKEEPKTKMPRTNTSTYSSSITHSKNIVDSDNQNELAGLKQRLDELKEKLDLSHKETRIVGVYGMPGIGKTTLVKRLYDEWKHKFQRHVHLVNIRDMSNAYGAQSLQRIVLKSLLSDTYNEISDDMNYETMESELLQKKVFLVFDDVSSKNQVHSLLDNHKWIRKGSRVVISTRNRTAISQLEYTYAVPSLDLADSLNRFSFYAFKDHNCPRPGNLRDLSTKFADYARGNLQALKILGRELLSGDEDHWSQRLDTLAQIPSPRIQDLLRKSYDELSEQQREAFFVVACFFRSGDEYYVRSLVDSADPDNSTDDTASEIRDLADKLLISISSGRVEMHDLWSTFAKKHGSSFSAESSQGNYMIWDHDTFASMAKNKRMRFVNQTRKNDQSNLKNSGRDSVKGISLDMSKFSDKLALDNEIFSKMCNLRYLKVYNSQCSRDCDGDYKLNFPDGLKCAMESLRYLYWLQFPLEELPEGISPKNLIELNLPYSKIKRLWEDSKDTSKLKWVDLSHSSELCEISGLLGASNLQRLNLEGCTDLTTLPQGMQEMESLVYLNMGGCTRLVSLPNMKLKSLKTLILSYCSNLEQFPVISESLESLYLQATAIEVIPDSVEDLQKLFLLNLKDCKSLKSLPDCLGKLRALQELILSGCSKLKMFPELKEKMESLKILLLDGTGIKQMPMLLHCSQSQGKAFANKPFPDIQTHCGLSNSGLSSSLLSLCLSGNDLESLQDNISQLYQLKWLDLKNCKKLKSIPVLPPNLKCLDAHGCDSLEKVGTPLALLMVTGQIHCTFIFTNCNKLDQVAKSNIISYTRKKSQLISDALNRYNGGFVLESLIGTCFPGCEVPASFDHQGFGSVLEPKLPRHWCDSRLTGIALCAVIMFPDCHHQNNRFLVKCTCEFKTDDGPCISYTSIVGGWSIPGDDPRKIDSAHVFIGYTSWLYINKCHVEDHGKGCIPYLASLRFQVTNSSGEVAKCKVLKCGFSLVCTPNDIDDISREKMGDISPQNMGNALNKENSNKTSRNDYDFWYPSNCGMTSRNDEHFHDEELAEANISKT
;
A
#
# COMPACT_ATOMS: atom_id res chain seq x y z
N MET A 1 65.29 -34.33 -30.85
CA MET A 1 66.29 -33.72 -29.95
C MET A 1 65.51 -32.77 -29.04
N GLU A 2 64.94 -33.26 -27.94
CA GLU A 2 65.60 -33.75 -26.70
C GLU A 2 65.96 -32.60 -25.77
N VAL A 3 65.87 -32.66 -24.44
CA VAL A 3 65.24 -33.51 -23.40
C VAL A 3 66.03 -33.17 -22.11
N LEU A 4 65.41 -33.24 -20.93
CA LEU A 4 65.97 -32.85 -19.60
C LEU A 4 66.22 -31.32 -19.45
N ARG A 5 65.67 -30.64 -18.44
CA ARG A 5 65.54 -31.08 -17.03
C ARG A 5 64.22 -30.65 -16.39
N VAL A 6 63.53 -31.61 -15.79
CA VAL A 6 62.64 -31.42 -14.64
C VAL A 6 63.38 -32.00 -13.43
N ARG A 7 63.54 -31.20 -12.36
CA ARG A 7 63.84 -31.62 -10.98
C ARG A 7 63.90 -30.40 -10.05
N ASP A 8 63.56 -30.65 -8.77
CA ASP A 8 63.79 -29.83 -7.56
C ASP A 8 62.64 -28.96 -7.01
N GLU A 9 61.46 -28.88 -7.62
CA GLU A 9 60.28 -28.25 -6.97
C GLU A 9 59.78 -29.06 -5.76
N ASP A 10 59.71 -30.40 -5.86
CA ASP A 10 59.33 -31.29 -4.74
C ASP A 10 60.29 -31.18 -3.54
N LEU A 11 61.59 -30.93 -3.81
CA LEU A 11 62.62 -30.73 -2.79
C LEU A 11 62.38 -29.43 -2.02
N LEU A 12 62.09 -28.34 -2.75
CA LEU A 12 61.79 -27.04 -2.16
C LEU A 12 60.52 -27.08 -1.27
N ILE A 13 59.48 -27.78 -1.74
CA ILE A 13 58.23 -27.99 -0.99
C ILE A 13 58.50 -28.82 0.28
N GLY A 14 59.35 -29.85 0.20
CA GLY A 14 59.76 -30.67 1.34
C GLY A 14 60.45 -29.86 2.46
N GLU A 15 61.37 -28.97 2.10
CA GLU A 15 62.05 -28.10 3.08
C GLU A 15 61.08 -27.12 3.76
N ILE A 16 60.21 -26.47 2.98
CA ILE A 16 59.21 -25.51 3.50
C ILE A 16 58.25 -26.19 4.49
N VAL A 17 57.76 -27.40 4.19
CA VAL A 17 56.91 -28.18 5.11
C VAL A 17 57.68 -28.57 6.38
N GLY A 18 58.95 -28.96 6.24
CA GLY A 18 59.82 -29.30 7.37
C GLY A 18 60.09 -28.14 8.32
N ASP A 19 60.24 -26.93 7.80
CA ASP A 19 60.43 -25.69 8.57
C ASP A 19 59.15 -25.29 9.33
N ILE A 20 57.99 -25.32 8.65
CA ILE A 20 56.68 -25.02 9.26
C ILE A 20 56.39 -25.96 10.44
N GLN A 21 56.64 -27.27 10.30
CA GLN A 21 56.48 -28.23 11.40
C GLN A 21 57.43 -27.93 12.58
N ARG A 22 58.65 -27.44 12.32
CA ARG A 22 59.62 -27.04 13.36
C ARG A 22 59.17 -25.80 14.13
N VAL A 23 58.54 -24.83 13.45
CA VAL A 23 57.95 -23.64 14.09
C VAL A 23 56.75 -24.02 14.96
N LEU A 24 55.83 -24.85 14.46
CA LEU A 24 54.65 -25.30 15.21
C LEU A 24 55.02 -26.03 16.52
N LYS A 25 56.07 -26.87 16.50
CA LYS A 25 56.61 -27.51 17.72
C LYS A 25 57.18 -26.52 18.75
N LYS A 26 57.80 -25.41 18.32
CA LYS A 26 58.29 -24.37 19.25
C LYS A 26 57.14 -23.63 19.93
N ILE A 27 56.07 -23.30 19.20
CA ILE A 27 54.90 -22.59 19.73
C ILE A 27 54.17 -23.44 20.79
N ALA A 28 54.06 -24.76 20.58
CA ALA A 28 53.45 -25.68 21.53
C ALA A 28 54.18 -25.75 22.90
N LEU A 29 55.49 -25.47 22.94
CA LEU A 29 56.31 -25.53 24.15
C LEU A 29 56.30 -24.23 24.98
N GLN A 30 55.77 -23.10 24.44
CA GLN A 30 55.85 -21.79 25.10
C GLN A 30 54.60 -21.36 25.88
N LYS A 31 53.53 -22.18 25.95
CA LYS A 31 52.30 -21.87 26.70
C LYS A 31 52.09 -22.69 27.98
N GLY A 32 53.12 -23.38 28.47
CA GLY A 32 53.10 -24.06 29.77
C GLY A 32 53.89 -23.28 30.83
N LYS A 33 53.19 -22.84 31.89
CA LYS A 33 53.66 -22.06 33.07
C LYS A 33 53.79 -20.54 32.87
N GLU A 34 52.95 -19.77 33.57
CA GLU A 34 53.39 -18.92 34.70
C GLU A 34 52.20 -18.40 35.54
N GLU A 35 52.42 -18.21 36.84
CA GLU A 35 51.46 -17.91 37.91
C GLU A 35 52.27 -17.50 39.18
N PRO A 36 51.68 -17.24 40.37
CA PRO A 36 50.50 -16.44 40.76
C PRO A 36 50.92 -14.98 41.15
N LYS A 37 50.53 -14.20 42.19
CA LYS A 37 49.81 -14.33 43.51
C LYS A 37 49.33 -12.94 44.00
N THR A 38 48.23 -12.83 44.76
CA THR A 38 48.22 -12.12 46.08
C THR A 38 46.95 -12.35 46.94
N LYS A 39 47.13 -13.09 48.05
CA LYS A 39 46.55 -12.92 49.41
C LYS A 39 45.02 -12.75 49.64
N MET A 40 44.36 -13.86 50.03
CA MET A 40 43.79 -14.19 51.37
C MET A 40 43.19 -13.09 52.29
N PRO A 41 42.17 -13.39 53.17
CA PRO A 41 42.16 -14.59 54.05
C PRO A 41 40.81 -15.24 54.52
N ARG A 42 40.89 -16.56 54.87
CA ARG A 42 40.15 -17.29 55.96
C ARG A 42 38.59 -17.38 55.88
N THR A 43 37.87 -18.36 56.47
CA THR A 43 38.22 -19.49 57.39
C THR A 43 37.25 -20.70 57.28
N ASN A 44 37.79 -21.91 57.42
CA ASN A 44 37.28 -23.19 57.99
C ASN A 44 35.77 -23.60 58.07
N THR A 45 35.58 -24.94 57.95
CA THR A 45 34.53 -25.82 58.55
C THR A 45 33.07 -25.71 58.03
N SER A 46 32.27 -26.80 57.89
CA SER A 46 32.47 -28.23 58.19
C SER A 46 31.52 -29.20 57.44
N THR A 47 31.99 -30.44 57.19
CA THR A 47 31.26 -31.75 57.17
C THR A 47 30.03 -32.00 56.26
N TYR A 48 30.09 -33.13 55.52
CA TYR A 48 29.03 -34.10 55.14
C TYR A 48 27.57 -33.60 54.97
N SER A 49 26.88 -33.86 53.84
CA SER A 49 26.55 -35.22 53.38
C SER A 49 25.94 -35.26 51.95
N SER A 50 25.32 -36.37 51.57
CA SER A 50 25.08 -36.84 50.20
C SER A 50 23.81 -36.32 49.48
N SER A 51 23.74 -36.68 48.19
CA SER A 51 22.53 -36.95 47.36
C SER A 51 21.97 -35.85 46.42
N ILE A 52 22.27 -36.01 45.13
CA ILE A 52 21.37 -35.93 43.96
C ILE A 52 20.48 -34.67 43.79
N THR A 53 20.76 -33.90 42.73
CA THR A 53 19.73 -33.38 41.79
C THR A 53 20.37 -33.01 40.45
N HIS A 54 19.59 -32.94 39.37
CA HIS A 54 20.12 -32.70 38.01
C HIS A 54 20.70 -31.28 37.85
N SER A 55 21.95 -31.20 37.39
CA SER A 55 22.51 -29.98 36.80
C SER A 55 21.84 -29.68 35.46
N LYS A 56 21.20 -28.52 35.34
CA LYS A 56 20.82 -27.96 34.03
C LYS A 56 22.10 -27.72 33.21
N ASN A 57 22.11 -28.12 31.94
CA ASN A 57 23.16 -27.67 31.03
C ASN A 57 23.00 -26.16 30.82
N ILE A 58 24.01 -25.41 31.27
CA ILE A 58 24.22 -24.03 30.84
C ILE A 58 24.67 -24.10 29.37
N VAL A 59 24.02 -23.31 28.52
CA VAL A 59 24.47 -23.03 27.15
C VAL A 59 24.71 -21.54 27.09
N ASP A 60 25.91 -21.14 26.66
CA ASP A 60 26.39 -19.76 26.78
C ASP A 60 25.49 -18.74 26.05
N SER A 61 25.28 -17.58 26.68
CA SER A 61 24.57 -16.43 26.12
C SER A 61 25.16 -15.98 24.79
N ASP A 62 26.49 -15.98 24.70
CA ASP A 62 27.28 -15.32 23.67
C ASP A 62 27.04 -15.92 22.27
N ASN A 63 26.60 -17.18 22.20
CA ASN A 63 26.26 -17.82 20.94
C ASN A 63 24.89 -17.40 20.39
N GLN A 64 23.95 -16.87 21.18
CA GLN A 64 22.59 -16.60 20.69
C GLN A 64 22.56 -15.49 19.64
N ASN A 65 23.35 -14.43 19.80
CA ASN A 65 23.43 -13.32 18.85
C ASN A 65 24.09 -13.74 17.51
N GLU A 66 24.93 -14.79 17.49
CA GLU A 66 25.49 -15.38 16.26
C GLU A 66 24.52 -16.39 15.58
N LEU A 67 23.35 -16.64 16.19
CA LEU A 67 22.30 -17.54 15.71
C LEU A 67 20.96 -16.83 15.39
N ALA A 68 20.82 -15.55 15.75
CA ALA A 68 19.74 -14.63 15.38
C ALA A 68 19.21 -14.87 13.94
N GLY A 69 17.90 -15.09 13.81
CA GLY A 69 17.15 -15.41 12.58
C GLY A 69 17.56 -16.66 11.80
N LEU A 70 18.71 -17.26 12.08
CA LEU A 70 19.22 -18.42 11.36
C LEU A 70 18.58 -19.72 11.83
N LYS A 71 18.09 -19.81 13.07
CA LYS A 71 17.41 -21.01 13.58
C LYS A 71 16.05 -21.22 12.89
N GLN A 72 15.17 -20.22 12.87
CA GLN A 72 13.84 -20.34 12.28
C GLN A 72 13.90 -20.80 10.82
N ARG A 73 14.69 -20.12 9.98
CA ARG A 73 14.91 -20.48 8.57
C ARG A 73 15.45 -21.89 8.37
N LEU A 74 16.28 -22.36 9.31
CA LEU A 74 16.86 -23.69 9.25
C LEU A 74 15.81 -24.75 9.60
N ASP A 75 14.90 -24.45 10.52
CA ASP A 75 13.78 -25.32 10.85
C ASP A 75 12.70 -25.31 9.74
N GLU A 76 12.37 -24.16 9.14
CA GLU A 76 11.55 -24.05 7.91
C GLU A 76 12.13 -24.89 6.75
N LEU A 77 13.45 -24.86 6.54
CA LEU A 77 14.12 -25.65 5.49
C LEU A 77 14.10 -27.16 5.81
N LYS A 78 14.18 -27.54 7.10
CA LYS A 78 14.01 -28.95 7.54
C LYS A 78 12.59 -29.45 7.23
N GLU A 79 11.56 -28.63 7.43
CA GLU A 79 10.17 -28.98 7.09
C GLU A 79 9.96 -29.19 5.58
N LYS A 80 10.56 -28.35 4.73
CA LYS A 80 10.53 -28.56 3.26
C LYS A 80 11.19 -29.89 2.86
N LEU A 81 12.18 -30.35 3.61
CA LEU A 81 12.89 -31.62 3.33
C LEU A 81 12.27 -32.86 3.97
N ASP A 82 11.60 -32.73 5.12
CA ASP A 82 10.81 -33.75 5.84
C ASP A 82 11.40 -35.18 5.84
N LEU A 83 12.03 -35.58 6.95
CA LEU A 83 12.63 -36.91 7.09
C LEU A 83 11.62 -38.07 7.10
N SER A 84 10.32 -37.82 7.29
CA SER A 84 9.28 -38.86 7.35
C SER A 84 8.86 -39.38 5.97
N HIS A 85 8.95 -38.54 4.92
CA HIS A 85 8.54 -38.91 3.57
C HIS A 85 9.37 -40.06 3.00
N LYS A 86 8.69 -41.12 2.53
CA LYS A 86 9.31 -42.31 1.90
C LYS A 86 9.99 -42.02 0.56
N GLU A 87 9.71 -40.87 -0.04
CA GLU A 87 10.15 -40.49 -1.39
C GLU A 87 11.39 -39.59 -1.35
N THR A 88 12.09 -39.43 -2.48
CA THR A 88 13.23 -38.51 -2.58
C THR A 88 12.71 -37.07 -2.73
N ARG A 89 13.16 -36.14 -1.89
CA ARG A 89 12.87 -34.70 -2.04
C ARG A 89 14.12 -33.95 -2.49
N ILE A 90 13.94 -33.05 -3.45
CA ILE A 90 14.97 -32.16 -4.01
C ILE A 90 14.47 -30.72 -3.82
N VAL A 91 15.19 -29.91 -3.04
CA VAL A 91 14.76 -28.55 -2.66
C VAL A 91 15.69 -27.47 -3.20
N GLY A 92 15.16 -26.56 -4.03
CA GLY A 92 15.85 -25.38 -4.52
C GLY A 92 15.80 -24.21 -3.54
N VAL A 93 16.90 -23.95 -2.85
CA VAL A 93 17.09 -22.82 -1.92
C VAL A 93 17.58 -21.60 -2.71
N TYR A 94 16.83 -20.51 -2.73
CA TYR A 94 17.18 -19.31 -3.49
C TYR A 94 17.04 -18.00 -2.69
N GLY A 95 17.65 -16.93 -3.19
CA GLY A 95 17.67 -15.62 -2.55
C GLY A 95 18.84 -14.76 -3.05
N MET A 96 18.83 -13.47 -2.71
CA MET A 96 19.86 -12.48 -3.09
C MET A 96 21.30 -12.92 -2.70
N PRO A 97 22.37 -12.43 -3.36
CA PRO A 97 23.74 -12.50 -2.82
C PRO A 97 23.80 -11.99 -1.36
N GLY A 98 24.58 -12.65 -0.51
CA GLY A 98 24.76 -12.25 0.90
C GLY A 98 23.65 -12.63 1.89
N ILE A 99 22.43 -12.99 1.44
CA ILE A 99 21.26 -13.23 2.31
C ILE A 99 21.39 -14.38 3.33
N GLY A 100 22.37 -15.27 3.14
CA GLY A 100 22.70 -16.36 4.07
C GLY A 100 22.63 -17.79 3.52
N LYS A 101 22.28 -18.00 2.24
CA LYS A 101 22.12 -19.34 1.61
C LYS A 101 23.20 -20.37 1.98
N THR A 102 24.46 -20.09 1.64
CA THR A 102 25.62 -20.96 1.94
C THR A 102 25.73 -21.29 3.42
N THR A 103 25.47 -20.33 4.30
CA THR A 103 25.47 -20.53 5.77
C THR A 103 24.34 -21.46 6.22
N LEU A 104 23.16 -21.31 5.63
CA LEU A 104 21.97 -22.10 5.92
C LEU A 104 22.15 -23.56 5.47
N VAL A 105 22.52 -23.78 4.20
CA VAL A 105 22.70 -25.14 3.66
C VAL A 105 23.90 -25.85 4.27
N LYS A 106 24.97 -25.13 4.65
CA LYS A 106 26.08 -25.70 5.41
C LYS A 106 25.66 -26.16 6.81
N ARG A 107 24.92 -25.35 7.58
CA ARG A 107 24.45 -25.77 8.92
C ARG A 107 23.49 -26.96 8.83
N LEU A 108 22.60 -26.98 7.83
CA LEU A 108 21.78 -28.16 7.54
C LEU A 108 22.65 -29.39 7.24
N TYR A 109 23.68 -29.26 6.40
CA TYR A 109 24.61 -30.36 6.11
C TYR A 109 25.28 -30.88 7.38
N ASP A 110 25.83 -29.99 8.20
CA ASP A 110 26.50 -30.34 9.46
C ASP A 110 25.55 -31.01 10.47
N GLU A 111 24.27 -30.58 10.55
CA GLU A 111 23.23 -31.20 11.37
C GLU A 111 22.68 -32.53 10.84
N TRP A 112 22.74 -32.80 9.53
CA TRP A 112 22.03 -33.96 8.92
C TRP A 112 22.96 -35.01 8.31
N LYS A 113 24.24 -34.72 8.04
CA LYS A 113 25.20 -35.67 7.47
C LYS A 113 25.23 -37.02 8.21
N HIS A 114 25.26 -37.01 9.55
CA HIS A 114 25.28 -38.22 10.37
C HIS A 114 24.01 -39.10 10.28
N LYS A 115 22.95 -38.65 9.60
CA LYS A 115 21.69 -39.39 9.40
C LYS A 115 21.69 -40.22 8.11
N PHE A 116 22.74 -40.09 7.28
CA PHE A 116 22.88 -40.76 5.98
C PHE A 116 24.24 -41.43 5.87
N GLN A 117 24.31 -42.64 5.31
CA GLN A 117 25.58 -43.39 5.17
C GLN A 117 26.47 -42.90 4.01
N ARG A 118 25.92 -42.11 3.08
CA ARG A 118 26.66 -41.48 1.98
C ARG A 118 26.16 -40.04 1.86
N HIS A 119 27.07 -39.07 1.92
CA HIS A 119 26.72 -37.65 1.90
C HIS A 119 27.80 -36.80 1.25
N VAL A 120 27.42 -35.77 0.49
CA VAL A 120 28.35 -34.84 -0.17
C VAL A 120 27.85 -33.42 -0.06
N HIS A 121 28.77 -32.48 0.22
CA HIS A 121 28.54 -31.04 0.11
C HIS A 121 29.55 -30.46 -0.87
N LEU A 122 29.08 -30.09 -2.07
CA LEU A 122 29.87 -29.34 -3.04
C LEU A 122 29.61 -27.85 -2.87
N VAL A 123 30.68 -27.05 -2.84
CA VAL A 123 30.66 -25.60 -2.60
C VAL A 123 31.23 -24.88 -3.81
N ASN A 124 30.68 -23.71 -4.16
CA ASN A 124 31.08 -22.91 -5.32
C ASN A 124 30.99 -23.68 -6.66
N ILE A 125 29.86 -24.36 -6.90
CA ILE A 125 29.66 -25.17 -8.11
C ILE A 125 29.81 -24.34 -9.39
N ARG A 126 29.37 -23.07 -9.38
CA ARG A 126 29.67 -22.06 -10.41
C ARG A 126 31.15 -22.02 -10.79
N ASP A 127 32.03 -21.80 -9.82
CA ASP A 127 33.46 -21.62 -10.05
C ASP A 127 34.10 -22.96 -10.52
N MET A 128 33.70 -24.09 -9.94
CA MET A 128 34.16 -25.43 -10.38
C MET A 128 33.68 -25.79 -11.80
N SER A 129 32.44 -25.45 -12.15
CA SER A 129 31.87 -25.66 -13.48
C SER A 129 32.61 -24.87 -14.56
N ASN A 130 33.13 -23.70 -14.21
CA ASN A 130 33.90 -22.84 -15.12
C ASN A 130 35.34 -23.33 -15.28
N ALA A 131 35.94 -23.92 -14.24
CA ALA A 131 37.30 -24.46 -14.27
C ALA A 131 37.41 -25.86 -14.92
N TYR A 132 36.41 -26.73 -14.71
CA TYR A 132 36.50 -28.15 -15.09
C TYR A 132 35.39 -28.63 -16.06
N GLY A 133 34.43 -27.76 -16.41
CA GLY A 133 33.27 -28.10 -17.23
C GLY A 133 32.15 -28.80 -16.45
N ALA A 134 30.90 -28.58 -16.87
CA ALA A 134 29.71 -29.05 -16.15
C ALA A 134 29.62 -30.60 -16.05
N GLN A 135 30.10 -31.33 -17.07
CA GLN A 135 30.10 -32.81 -17.08
C GLN A 135 31.03 -33.41 -16.02
N SER A 136 32.10 -32.71 -15.66
CA SER A 136 33.06 -33.16 -14.63
C SER A 136 32.47 -33.12 -13.21
N LEU A 137 31.46 -32.27 -12.97
CA LEU A 137 30.80 -32.15 -11.67
C LEU A 137 30.18 -33.48 -11.21
N GLN A 138 29.55 -34.22 -12.13
CA GLN A 138 28.95 -35.52 -11.85
C GLN A 138 30.01 -36.53 -11.38
N ARG A 139 31.15 -36.59 -12.08
CA ARG A 139 32.28 -37.46 -11.74
C ARG A 139 32.83 -37.14 -10.34
N ILE A 140 32.91 -35.85 -9.97
CA ILE A 140 33.33 -35.43 -8.64
C ILE A 140 32.32 -35.93 -7.57
N VAL A 141 31.02 -35.72 -7.76
CA VAL A 141 29.98 -36.24 -6.84
C VAL A 141 30.09 -37.76 -6.67
N LEU A 142 30.20 -38.50 -7.78
CA LEU A 142 30.25 -39.96 -7.77
C LEU A 142 31.53 -40.47 -7.09
N LYS A 143 32.71 -39.91 -7.37
CA LYS A 143 33.96 -40.29 -6.68
C LYS A 143 33.91 -39.96 -5.19
N SER A 144 33.30 -38.83 -4.79
CA SER A 144 33.12 -38.47 -3.37
C SER A 144 32.05 -39.27 -2.61
N LEU A 145 31.13 -39.98 -3.29
CA LEU A 145 30.16 -40.88 -2.65
C LEU A 145 30.67 -42.33 -2.50
N LEU A 146 31.76 -42.67 -3.20
CA LEU A 146 32.30 -44.03 -3.32
C LEU A 146 33.73 -44.19 -2.78
N SER A 147 34.34 -43.13 -2.26
CA SER A 147 35.67 -43.15 -1.61
C SER A 147 35.81 -44.21 -0.52
N ASP A 148 34.73 -44.44 0.24
CA ASP A 148 34.69 -45.39 1.36
C ASP A 148 34.54 -46.85 0.87
N THR A 149 34.45 -47.05 -0.44
CA THR A 149 34.18 -48.32 -1.13
C THR A 149 35.32 -48.70 -2.08
N TYR A 150 36.06 -47.72 -2.61
CA TYR A 150 37.20 -47.92 -3.51
C TYR A 150 38.33 -46.93 -3.17
N ASN A 151 39.50 -47.43 -2.77
CA ASN A 151 40.66 -46.60 -2.41
C ASN A 151 41.21 -45.78 -3.59
N GLU A 152 41.13 -46.33 -4.80
CA GLU A 152 41.40 -45.63 -6.06
C GLU A 152 40.25 -45.93 -7.04
N ILE A 153 39.64 -44.88 -7.60
CA ILE A 153 38.62 -45.00 -8.64
C ILE A 153 39.29 -44.65 -9.97
N SER A 154 39.72 -45.68 -10.70
CA SER A 154 40.22 -45.52 -12.06
C SER A 154 39.14 -44.97 -13.00
N ASP A 155 39.54 -44.37 -14.11
CA ASP A 155 38.61 -43.80 -15.08
C ASP A 155 37.97 -44.86 -16.02
N ASP A 156 38.34 -46.14 -15.84
CA ASP A 156 37.78 -47.32 -16.55
C ASP A 156 36.61 -47.99 -15.80
N MET A 157 36.19 -47.46 -14.64
CA MET A 157 35.08 -48.03 -13.84
C MET A 157 33.73 -47.95 -14.58
N ASN A 158 33.05 -49.09 -14.77
CA ASN A 158 31.74 -49.13 -15.43
C ASN A 158 30.67 -48.37 -14.61
N TYR A 159 29.98 -47.46 -15.29
CA TYR A 159 28.93 -46.60 -14.73
C TYR A 159 27.77 -47.40 -14.10
N GLU A 160 27.38 -48.53 -14.70
CA GLU A 160 26.32 -49.41 -14.18
C GLU A 160 26.67 -50.02 -12.82
N THR A 161 27.95 -50.35 -12.61
CA THR A 161 28.47 -50.87 -11.33
C THR A 161 28.45 -49.78 -10.25
N MET A 162 28.76 -48.54 -10.61
CA MET A 162 28.65 -47.40 -9.71
C MET A 162 27.19 -47.06 -9.36
N GLU A 163 26.29 -47.10 -10.34
CA GLU A 163 24.85 -46.83 -10.15
C GLU A 163 24.19 -47.86 -9.23
N SER A 164 24.43 -49.16 -9.48
CA SER A 164 23.89 -50.24 -8.65
C SER A 164 24.41 -50.21 -7.19
N GLU A 165 25.67 -49.83 -6.97
CA GLU A 165 26.24 -49.62 -5.63
C GLU A 165 25.63 -48.39 -4.92
N LEU A 166 25.42 -47.27 -5.64
CA LEU A 166 24.78 -46.07 -5.07
C LEU A 166 23.32 -46.32 -4.68
N LEU A 167 22.59 -47.09 -5.49
CA LEU A 167 21.21 -47.49 -5.22
C LEU A 167 21.01 -48.33 -3.94
N GLN A 168 22.07 -48.92 -3.38
CA GLN A 168 22.00 -49.63 -2.10
C GLN A 168 21.76 -48.70 -0.90
N LYS A 169 22.14 -47.41 -0.96
CA LYS A 169 22.15 -46.52 0.21
C LYS A 169 21.40 -45.22 -0.06
N LYS A 170 20.74 -44.68 0.98
CA LYS A 170 20.15 -43.33 0.91
C LYS A 170 21.27 -42.29 0.94
N VAL A 171 21.23 -41.33 0.03
CA VAL A 171 22.22 -40.24 -0.06
C VAL A 171 21.64 -38.92 0.49
N PHE A 172 22.53 -38.06 0.98
CA PHE A 172 22.22 -36.67 1.27
C PHE A 172 23.21 -35.73 0.56
N LEU A 173 22.69 -34.95 -0.38
CA LEU A 173 23.48 -34.12 -1.28
C LEU A 173 23.17 -32.64 -1.06
N VAL A 174 24.21 -31.82 -0.93
CA VAL A 174 24.10 -30.36 -0.84
C VAL A 174 24.98 -29.75 -1.92
N PHE A 175 24.38 -28.93 -2.78
CA PHE A 175 24.99 -28.34 -3.95
C PHE A 175 24.90 -26.81 -3.85
N ASP A 176 25.98 -26.14 -3.44
CA ASP A 176 25.99 -24.70 -3.17
C ASP A 176 26.53 -23.84 -4.34
N ASP A 177 25.85 -22.72 -4.54
CA ASP A 177 26.08 -21.71 -5.58
C ASP A 177 26.05 -22.26 -7.02
N VAL A 178 24.95 -22.93 -7.38
CA VAL A 178 24.61 -23.32 -8.76
C VAL A 178 24.06 -22.13 -9.54
N SER A 179 24.45 -21.94 -10.80
CA SER A 179 24.09 -20.78 -11.63
C SER A 179 23.14 -21.08 -12.81
N SER A 180 23.04 -22.32 -13.28
CA SER A 180 22.26 -22.67 -14.50
C SER A 180 21.53 -24.02 -14.43
N LYS A 181 20.46 -24.17 -15.25
CA LYS A 181 19.73 -25.46 -15.43
C LYS A 181 20.66 -26.59 -15.87
N ASN A 182 21.64 -26.29 -16.73
CA ASN A 182 22.58 -27.27 -17.28
C ASN A 182 23.44 -27.91 -16.17
N GLN A 183 23.90 -27.13 -15.19
CA GLN A 183 24.62 -27.65 -14.03
C GLN A 183 23.74 -28.58 -13.19
N VAL A 184 22.46 -28.22 -12.97
CA VAL A 184 21.50 -29.10 -12.26
C VAL A 184 21.29 -30.40 -13.03
N HIS A 185 21.14 -30.34 -14.36
CA HIS A 185 21.02 -31.55 -15.19
C HIS A 185 22.29 -32.41 -15.14
N SER A 186 23.49 -31.84 -15.26
CA SER A 186 24.75 -32.62 -15.19
C SER A 186 24.98 -33.22 -13.81
N LEU A 187 24.59 -32.56 -12.72
CA LEU A 187 24.73 -33.07 -11.36
C LEU A 187 23.78 -34.22 -11.02
N LEU A 188 22.60 -34.27 -11.64
CA LEU A 188 21.50 -35.13 -11.21
C LEU A 188 21.03 -36.16 -12.25
N ASP A 189 21.26 -35.90 -13.54
CA ASP A 189 20.96 -36.74 -14.71
C ASP A 189 19.87 -37.82 -14.51
N ASN A 190 18.61 -37.42 -14.71
CA ASN A 190 17.42 -38.28 -14.59
C ASN A 190 17.22 -38.95 -13.21
N HIS A 191 18.03 -38.64 -12.20
CA HIS A 191 17.98 -39.13 -10.82
C HIS A 191 18.10 -40.66 -10.64
N LYS A 192 18.42 -41.43 -11.69
CA LYS A 192 18.30 -42.89 -11.71
C LYS A 192 19.13 -43.59 -10.62
N TRP A 193 20.33 -43.06 -10.36
CA TRP A 193 21.27 -43.54 -9.34
C TRP A 193 20.92 -43.13 -7.89
N ILE A 194 19.89 -42.29 -7.69
CA ILE A 194 19.53 -41.74 -6.37
C ILE A 194 18.45 -42.62 -5.72
N ARG A 195 18.85 -43.46 -4.75
CA ARG A 195 17.92 -44.35 -4.01
C ARG A 195 16.70 -43.59 -3.48
N LYS A 196 15.49 -44.13 -3.71
CA LYS A 196 14.23 -43.53 -3.22
C LYS A 196 14.27 -43.29 -1.70
N GLY A 197 13.89 -42.08 -1.29
CA GLY A 197 13.97 -41.64 0.11
C GLY A 197 15.27 -40.94 0.48
N SER A 198 16.07 -40.51 -0.50
CA SER A 198 17.25 -39.65 -0.35
C SER A 198 16.87 -38.16 -0.24
N ARG A 199 17.81 -37.27 0.06
CA ARG A 199 17.56 -35.82 0.16
C ARG A 199 18.59 -35.01 -0.64
N VAL A 200 18.14 -34.00 -1.37
CA VAL A 200 19.01 -33.11 -2.16
C VAL A 200 18.62 -31.65 -1.89
N VAL A 201 19.63 -30.79 -1.74
CA VAL A 201 19.48 -29.34 -1.56
C VAL A 201 20.35 -28.62 -2.58
N ILE A 202 19.75 -27.76 -3.40
CA ILE A 202 20.46 -26.92 -4.38
C ILE A 202 20.34 -25.47 -3.94
N SER A 203 21.46 -24.78 -3.69
CA SER A 203 21.49 -23.35 -3.41
C SER A 203 21.84 -22.56 -4.68
N THR A 204 21.05 -21.53 -4.99
CA THR A 204 21.22 -20.71 -6.20
C THR A 204 20.90 -19.23 -5.98
N ARG A 205 21.35 -18.40 -6.92
CA ARG A 205 21.00 -16.97 -7.04
C ARG A 205 20.04 -16.71 -8.21
N ASN A 206 19.71 -17.74 -8.99
CA ASN A 206 18.98 -17.65 -10.24
C ASN A 206 17.79 -18.61 -10.20
N ARG A 207 16.56 -18.08 -10.17
CA ARG A 207 15.32 -18.87 -10.14
C ARG A 207 15.19 -19.80 -11.33
N THR A 208 15.58 -19.37 -12.54
CA THR A 208 15.55 -20.23 -13.73
C THR A 208 16.34 -21.53 -13.53
N ALA A 209 17.48 -21.51 -12.83
CA ALA A 209 18.31 -22.69 -12.61
C ALA A 209 17.58 -23.82 -11.85
N ILE A 210 16.55 -23.48 -11.07
CA ILE A 210 15.73 -24.40 -10.28
C ILE A 210 14.25 -24.44 -10.70
N SER A 211 13.87 -23.81 -11.83
CA SER A 211 12.46 -23.68 -12.25
C SER A 211 11.77 -25.02 -12.58
N GLN A 212 12.53 -26.11 -12.63
CA GLN A 212 12.10 -27.48 -12.91
C GLN A 212 12.01 -28.34 -11.64
N LEU A 213 12.22 -27.77 -10.44
CA LEU A 213 12.14 -28.46 -9.16
C LEU A 213 10.78 -28.22 -8.50
N GLU A 214 10.14 -29.31 -8.08
CA GLU A 214 8.83 -29.31 -7.39
C GLU A 214 8.85 -28.52 -6.07
N TYR A 215 9.96 -28.57 -5.33
CA TYR A 215 10.12 -27.91 -4.04
C TYR A 215 11.17 -26.80 -4.11
N THR A 216 10.79 -25.60 -3.68
CA THR A 216 11.72 -24.48 -3.50
C THR A 216 11.54 -23.81 -2.14
N TYR A 217 12.58 -23.10 -1.70
CA TYR A 217 12.59 -22.30 -0.48
C TYR A 217 13.27 -20.96 -0.78
N ALA A 218 12.48 -19.89 -0.80
CA ALA A 218 13.00 -18.54 -0.80
C ALA A 218 13.55 -18.23 0.59
N VAL A 219 14.84 -17.93 0.72
CA VAL A 219 15.43 -17.49 1.98
C VAL A 219 14.93 -16.06 2.27
N PRO A 220 14.16 -15.83 3.35
CA PRO A 220 13.64 -14.50 3.67
C PRO A 220 14.78 -13.55 4.10
N SER A 221 14.50 -12.24 4.14
CA SER A 221 15.32 -11.28 4.88
C SER A 221 15.29 -11.56 6.38
N LEU A 222 16.22 -10.99 7.14
CA LEU A 222 16.08 -10.94 8.60
C LEU A 222 15.04 -9.84 8.91
N ASP A 223 14.27 -10.00 9.98
CA ASP A 223 13.49 -8.89 10.50
C ASP A 223 14.42 -7.81 11.11
N LEU A 224 13.85 -6.68 11.53
CA LEU A 224 14.65 -5.58 12.05
C LEU A 224 15.35 -5.91 13.38
N ALA A 225 14.77 -6.77 14.23
CA ALA A 225 15.35 -7.14 15.51
C ALA A 225 16.54 -8.10 15.34
N ASP A 226 16.39 -9.14 14.53
CA ASP A 226 17.50 -10.02 14.16
C ASP A 226 18.57 -9.29 13.34
N SER A 227 18.19 -8.33 12.48
CA SER A 227 19.15 -7.47 11.76
C SER A 227 19.96 -6.60 12.72
N LEU A 228 19.31 -5.97 13.70
CA LEU A 228 19.94 -5.18 14.75
C LEU A 228 20.87 -6.03 15.61
N ASN A 229 20.42 -7.20 16.07
CA ASN A 229 21.24 -8.14 16.83
C ASN A 229 22.48 -8.56 16.02
N ARG A 230 22.29 -8.88 14.73
CA ARG A 230 23.37 -9.35 13.85
C ARG A 230 24.38 -8.26 13.49
N PHE A 231 23.93 -7.02 13.30
CA PHE A 231 24.80 -5.87 13.10
C PHE A 231 25.58 -5.55 14.39
N SER A 232 24.88 -5.45 15.52
CA SER A 232 25.46 -5.11 16.82
C SER A 232 26.52 -6.11 17.27
N PHE A 233 26.30 -7.41 17.04
CA PHE A 233 27.28 -8.47 17.26
C PHE A 233 28.64 -8.21 16.57
N TYR A 234 28.67 -7.51 15.43
CA TYR A 234 29.89 -7.17 14.72
C TYR A 234 30.37 -5.73 14.92
N ALA A 235 29.52 -4.83 15.41
CA ALA A 235 29.82 -3.41 15.62
C ALA A 235 30.33 -3.09 17.03
N PHE A 236 29.87 -3.82 18.05
CA PHE A 236 30.23 -3.59 19.46
C PHE A 236 31.12 -4.69 20.02
N LYS A 237 32.05 -4.31 20.93
CA LYS A 237 33.07 -5.21 21.50
C LYS A 237 32.52 -6.19 22.54
N ASP A 238 31.35 -5.90 23.11
CA ASP A 238 30.61 -6.76 24.02
C ASP A 238 29.51 -7.57 23.29
N HIS A 239 29.42 -7.45 21.96
CA HIS A 239 28.52 -8.20 21.08
C HIS A 239 27.01 -8.04 21.35
N ASN A 240 26.61 -7.00 22.11
CA ASN A 240 25.22 -6.71 22.47
C ASN A 240 24.63 -5.53 21.70
N CYS A 241 23.30 -5.45 21.66
CA CYS A 241 22.60 -4.26 21.19
C CYS A 241 22.78 -3.07 22.16
N PRO A 242 23.00 -1.85 21.65
CA PRO A 242 23.22 -0.67 22.48
C PRO A 242 21.96 -0.28 23.26
N ARG A 243 22.17 0.36 24.43
CA ARG A 243 21.09 0.96 25.22
C ARG A 243 20.39 2.09 24.43
N PRO A 244 19.14 2.47 24.77
CA PRO A 244 18.43 3.55 24.08
C PRO A 244 19.24 4.85 24.01
N GLY A 245 19.31 5.46 22.83
CA GLY A 245 20.14 6.62 22.50
C GLY A 245 20.67 6.56 21.06
N ASN A 246 21.39 7.60 20.63
CA ASN A 246 21.86 7.81 19.24
C ASN A 246 22.47 6.57 18.56
N LEU A 247 23.37 5.84 19.24
CA LEU A 247 23.99 4.62 18.70
C LEU A 247 22.97 3.54 18.31
N ARG A 248 21.84 3.44 19.01
CA ARG A 248 20.76 2.50 18.66
C ARG A 248 20.02 2.95 17.40
N ASP A 249 19.80 4.24 17.24
CA ASP A 249 19.11 4.80 16.07
C ASP A 249 20.00 4.73 14.83
N LEU A 250 21.29 5.02 14.96
CA LEU A 250 22.30 4.80 13.92
C LEU A 250 22.41 3.30 13.57
N SER A 251 22.48 2.41 14.55
CA SER A 251 22.44 0.95 14.32
C SER A 251 21.19 0.53 13.54
N THR A 252 20.04 1.14 13.84
CA THR A 252 18.77 0.87 13.15
C THR A 252 18.82 1.32 11.69
N LYS A 253 19.36 2.51 11.41
CA LYS A 253 19.55 3.00 10.03
C LYS A 253 20.52 2.14 9.21
N PHE A 254 21.61 1.65 9.80
CA PHE A 254 22.53 0.71 9.13
C PHE A 254 21.90 -0.68 8.91
N ALA A 255 21.07 -1.15 9.86
CA ALA A 255 20.33 -2.41 9.72
C ALA A 255 19.26 -2.33 8.61
N ASP A 256 18.55 -1.20 8.52
CA ASP A 256 17.54 -0.92 7.49
C ASP A 256 18.17 -0.81 6.09
N TYR A 257 19.27 -0.05 5.91
CA TYR A 257 20.00 0.00 4.64
C TYR A 257 20.42 -1.40 4.13
N ALA A 258 20.73 -2.32 5.05
CA ALA A 258 21.05 -3.70 4.73
C ALA A 258 19.83 -4.62 4.49
N ARG A 259 18.60 -4.19 4.82
CA ARG A 259 17.31 -4.95 4.76
C ARG A 259 17.43 -6.44 5.08
N GLY A 260 18.15 -6.76 6.16
CA GLY A 260 18.33 -8.14 6.63
C GLY A 260 19.31 -9.00 5.81
N ASN A 261 20.14 -8.40 4.95
CA ASN A 261 21.20 -9.09 4.21
C ASN A 261 22.38 -9.45 5.14
N LEU A 262 22.49 -10.74 5.46
CA LEU A 262 23.38 -11.29 6.48
C LEU A 262 24.87 -10.90 6.32
N GLN A 263 25.37 -10.82 5.08
CA GLN A 263 26.76 -10.40 4.83
C GLN A 263 26.92 -8.88 4.84
N ALA A 264 25.95 -8.11 4.35
CA ALA A 264 26.02 -6.65 4.41
C ALA A 264 26.05 -6.14 5.87
N LEU A 265 25.15 -6.66 6.73
CA LEU A 265 25.13 -6.38 8.17
C LEU A 265 26.49 -6.66 8.83
N LYS A 266 27.11 -7.80 8.48
CA LYS A 266 28.43 -8.22 8.97
C LYS A 266 29.57 -7.33 8.46
N ILE A 267 29.50 -6.83 7.24
CA ILE A 267 30.51 -5.92 6.68
C ILE A 267 30.39 -4.55 7.33
N LEU A 268 29.18 -3.98 7.40
CA LEU A 268 28.94 -2.64 7.97
C LEU A 268 29.32 -2.59 9.46
N GLY A 269 28.89 -3.55 10.27
CA GLY A 269 29.30 -3.61 11.68
C GLY A 269 30.83 -3.68 11.84
N ARG A 270 31.51 -4.46 10.99
CA ARG A 270 32.99 -4.55 10.99
C ARG A 270 33.71 -3.31 10.45
N GLU A 271 33.06 -2.48 9.63
CA GLU A 271 33.61 -1.18 9.21
C GLU A 271 33.52 -0.14 10.33
N LEU A 272 32.51 -0.25 11.20
CA LEU A 272 32.21 0.70 12.28
C LEU A 272 32.80 0.30 13.66
N LEU A 273 33.37 -0.92 13.76
CA LEU A 273 33.91 -1.48 15.00
C LEU A 273 35.07 -0.63 15.56
N SER A 274 34.81 0.05 16.69
CA SER A 274 35.68 1.03 17.36
C SER A 274 35.64 2.47 16.81
N GLY A 275 34.69 2.81 15.94
CA GLY A 275 34.33 4.21 15.68
C GLY A 275 33.42 4.79 16.76
N ASP A 276 33.32 6.12 16.82
CA ASP A 276 32.44 6.90 17.69
C ASP A 276 31.15 7.36 16.97
N GLU A 277 30.24 8.05 17.69
CA GLU A 277 28.95 8.48 17.13
C GLU A 277 29.10 9.38 15.89
N ASP A 278 30.07 10.30 15.89
CA ASP A 278 30.36 11.19 14.78
C ASP A 278 30.85 10.42 13.54
N HIS A 279 31.78 9.48 13.72
CA HIS A 279 32.22 8.58 12.65
C HIS A 279 31.07 7.76 12.08
N TRP A 280 30.17 7.25 12.93
CA TRP A 280 29.02 6.47 12.52
C TRP A 280 28.01 7.31 11.71
N SER A 281 27.73 8.55 12.12
CA SER A 281 26.85 9.45 11.34
C SER A 281 27.49 9.78 9.99
N GLN A 282 28.74 10.26 9.99
CA GLN A 282 29.47 10.58 8.75
C GLN A 282 29.55 9.39 7.79
N ARG A 283 29.73 8.17 8.32
CA ARG A 283 29.77 6.94 7.51
C ARG A 283 28.41 6.60 6.92
N LEU A 284 27.31 6.90 7.62
CA LEU A 284 25.94 6.70 7.14
C LEU A 284 25.59 7.70 6.05
N ASP A 285 25.87 8.99 6.27
CA ASP A 285 25.60 10.09 5.32
C ASP A 285 26.34 9.87 3.99
N THR A 286 27.57 9.35 4.05
CA THR A 286 28.37 9.00 2.87
C THR A 286 28.02 7.64 2.25
N LEU A 287 27.22 6.78 2.90
CA LEU A 287 27.05 5.37 2.48
C LEU A 287 26.40 5.21 1.11
N ALA A 288 25.45 6.09 0.78
CA ALA A 288 24.74 6.10 -0.50
C ALA A 288 25.57 6.64 -1.68
N GLN A 289 26.68 7.34 -1.39
CA GLN A 289 27.63 7.85 -2.40
C GLN A 289 28.87 6.95 -2.52
N ILE A 290 29.36 6.45 -1.38
CA ILE A 290 30.58 5.65 -1.24
C ILE A 290 30.23 4.31 -0.55
N PRO A 291 29.59 3.37 -1.28
CA PRO A 291 29.31 2.04 -0.74
C PRO A 291 30.60 1.27 -0.46
N SER A 292 30.56 0.50 0.63
CA SER A 292 31.62 -0.44 1.06
C SER A 292 32.18 -1.26 -0.12
N PRO A 293 33.50 -1.23 -0.40
CA PRO A 293 34.11 -2.05 -1.44
C PRO A 293 33.77 -3.54 -1.30
N ARG A 294 33.82 -4.08 -0.07
CA ARG A 294 33.51 -5.48 0.23
C ARG A 294 32.06 -5.86 -0.10
N ILE A 295 31.12 -4.92 0.01
CA ILE A 295 29.74 -5.12 -0.44
C ILE A 295 29.67 -5.07 -1.98
N GLN A 296 30.44 -4.20 -2.64
CA GLN A 296 30.51 -4.19 -4.10
C GLN A 296 31.10 -5.50 -4.66
N ASP A 297 32.17 -6.04 -4.06
CA ASP A 297 32.79 -7.31 -4.46
C ASP A 297 31.82 -8.51 -4.34
N LEU A 298 31.03 -8.53 -3.26
CA LEU A 298 29.99 -9.54 -2.99
C LEU A 298 28.89 -9.55 -4.06
N LEU A 299 28.54 -8.37 -4.58
CA LEU A 299 27.50 -8.15 -5.58
C LEU A 299 28.00 -8.35 -7.02
N ARG A 300 29.22 -7.86 -7.31
CA ARG A 300 29.87 -7.86 -8.64
C ARG A 300 29.80 -9.23 -9.33
N LYS A 301 30.13 -10.32 -8.61
CA LYS A 301 30.02 -11.72 -9.09
C LYS A 301 28.66 -12.10 -9.72
N SER A 302 27.57 -11.40 -9.43
CA SER A 302 26.23 -11.66 -9.99
C SER A 302 25.76 -10.59 -10.98
N TYR A 303 26.45 -9.45 -11.06
CA TYR A 303 26.29 -8.44 -12.13
C TYR A 303 27.11 -8.80 -13.38
N ASP A 304 28.30 -9.38 -13.21
CA ASP A 304 29.17 -9.75 -14.34
C ASP A 304 28.54 -10.82 -15.25
N GLU A 305 27.59 -11.61 -14.72
CA GLU A 305 26.80 -12.64 -15.43
C GLU A 305 25.56 -12.09 -16.19
N LEU A 306 25.45 -10.77 -16.33
CA LEU A 306 24.40 -10.12 -17.13
C LEU A 306 24.85 -9.90 -18.58
N SER A 307 23.92 -10.09 -19.53
CA SER A 307 24.07 -9.62 -20.91
C SER A 307 24.10 -8.09 -20.98
N GLU A 308 24.51 -7.49 -22.10
CA GLU A 308 24.55 -6.03 -22.23
C GLU A 308 23.16 -5.39 -22.02
N GLN A 309 22.12 -6.00 -22.58
CA GLN A 309 20.73 -5.56 -22.44
C GLN A 309 20.27 -5.62 -20.98
N GLN A 310 20.57 -6.71 -20.28
CA GLN A 310 20.26 -6.86 -18.85
C GLN A 310 21.05 -5.85 -17.99
N ARG A 311 22.30 -5.51 -18.35
CA ARG A 311 23.08 -4.46 -17.67
C ARG A 311 22.48 -3.08 -17.87
N GLU A 312 22.06 -2.74 -19.10
CA GLU A 312 21.35 -1.49 -19.39
C GLU A 312 20.05 -1.41 -18.57
N ALA A 313 19.21 -2.44 -18.65
CA ALA A 313 17.96 -2.53 -17.87
C ALA A 313 18.19 -2.37 -16.36
N PHE A 314 19.22 -3.03 -15.81
CA PHE A 314 19.60 -2.92 -14.40
C PHE A 314 19.93 -1.47 -14.00
N PHE A 315 20.73 -0.75 -14.79
CA PHE A 315 21.01 0.67 -14.51
C PHE A 315 19.78 1.56 -14.68
N VAL A 316 18.95 1.34 -15.71
CA VAL A 316 17.77 2.16 -15.97
C VAL A 316 16.74 2.04 -14.84
N VAL A 317 16.45 0.81 -14.37
CA VAL A 317 15.58 0.60 -13.20
C VAL A 317 16.14 1.30 -11.95
N ALA A 318 17.44 1.20 -11.69
CA ALA A 318 18.06 1.81 -10.52
C ALA A 318 18.01 3.36 -10.49
N CYS A 319 17.90 3.99 -11.65
CA CYS A 319 18.08 5.45 -11.81
C CYS A 319 16.81 6.20 -12.21
N PHE A 320 15.86 5.54 -12.89
CA PHE A 320 14.64 6.16 -13.41
C PHE A 320 13.35 5.57 -12.82
N PHE A 321 13.30 4.24 -12.63
CA PHE A 321 12.03 3.50 -12.51
C PHE A 321 11.88 2.54 -11.32
N ARG A 322 12.70 2.70 -10.27
CA ARG A 322 12.49 1.98 -9.00
C ARG A 322 11.09 2.27 -8.44
N SER A 323 10.41 1.21 -7.97
CA SER A 323 9.03 1.25 -7.44
C SER A 323 7.94 1.57 -8.47
N GLY A 324 8.28 1.59 -9.77
CA GLY A 324 7.33 1.69 -10.88
C GLY A 324 6.55 0.40 -11.15
N ASP A 325 5.48 0.49 -11.93
CA ASP A 325 4.64 -0.65 -12.36
C ASP A 325 5.36 -1.57 -13.37
N GLU A 326 5.16 -2.89 -13.30
CA GLU A 326 5.86 -3.88 -14.15
C GLU A 326 5.63 -3.60 -15.64
N TYR A 327 4.39 -3.38 -16.06
CA TYR A 327 4.04 -3.21 -17.48
C TYR A 327 4.58 -1.89 -18.04
N TYR A 328 4.47 -0.82 -17.24
CA TYR A 328 5.08 0.49 -17.53
C TYR A 328 6.60 0.39 -17.67
N VAL A 329 7.29 -0.19 -16.67
CA VAL A 329 8.76 -0.32 -16.70
C VAL A 329 9.22 -1.23 -17.83
N ARG A 330 8.53 -2.34 -18.10
CA ARG A 330 8.84 -3.23 -19.23
C ARG A 330 8.70 -2.52 -20.56
N SER A 331 7.61 -1.78 -20.79
CA SER A 331 7.43 -1.01 -22.03
C SER A 331 8.57 0.00 -22.27
N LEU A 332 9.10 0.61 -21.20
CA LEU A 332 10.21 1.57 -21.28
C LEU A 332 11.59 0.91 -21.37
N VAL A 333 11.78 -0.29 -20.82
CA VAL A 333 13.10 -0.91 -20.62
C VAL A 333 13.36 -2.12 -21.50
N ASP A 334 12.41 -3.07 -21.60
CA ASP A 334 12.59 -4.31 -22.36
C ASP A 334 12.88 -3.99 -23.86
N SER A 335 13.61 -4.87 -24.54
CA SER A 335 13.96 -4.66 -25.96
C SER A 335 12.81 -5.01 -26.92
N ALA A 336 11.93 -5.93 -26.52
CA ALA A 336 10.65 -6.20 -27.16
C ALA A 336 9.54 -5.31 -26.57
N ASP A 337 8.50 -5.05 -27.37
CA ASP A 337 7.30 -4.36 -26.89
C ASP A 337 6.31 -5.38 -26.27
N PRO A 338 5.92 -5.24 -24.98
CA PRO A 338 5.04 -6.20 -24.30
C PRO A 338 3.69 -6.46 -24.96
N ASP A 339 3.18 -5.52 -25.77
CA ASP A 339 1.89 -5.67 -26.46
C ASP A 339 1.99 -6.51 -27.75
N ASN A 340 3.21 -6.65 -28.29
CA ASN A 340 3.50 -7.33 -29.55
C ASN A 340 4.17 -8.71 -29.38
N SER A 341 4.62 -9.05 -28.16
CA SER A 341 5.28 -10.33 -27.87
C SER A 341 4.26 -11.46 -27.68
N THR A 342 4.09 -12.34 -28.69
CA THR A 342 3.28 -13.57 -28.58
C THR A 342 3.94 -14.68 -27.75
N ASP A 343 5.20 -14.51 -27.35
CA ASP A 343 5.96 -15.46 -26.55
C ASP A 343 6.56 -14.74 -25.32
N ASP A 344 6.34 -15.29 -24.13
CA ASP A 344 6.52 -14.61 -22.84
C ASP A 344 7.98 -14.68 -22.32
N THR A 345 8.93 -14.89 -23.25
CA THR A 345 10.29 -15.40 -23.02
C THR A 345 11.39 -14.37 -23.12
N ALA A 346 11.14 -13.21 -23.73
CA ALA A 346 12.12 -12.14 -23.94
C ALA A 346 11.73 -10.87 -23.14
N SER A 347 12.16 -10.80 -21.88
CA SER A 347 11.96 -9.63 -21.02
C SER A 347 13.15 -9.46 -20.08
N GLU A 348 13.94 -8.41 -20.30
CA GLU A 348 15.09 -8.07 -19.47
C GLU A 348 14.71 -7.79 -18.02
N ILE A 349 13.55 -7.17 -17.75
CA ILE A 349 13.04 -6.97 -16.39
C ILE A 349 12.77 -8.31 -15.69
N ARG A 350 12.17 -9.28 -16.37
CA ARG A 350 11.89 -10.60 -15.77
C ARG A 350 13.17 -11.42 -15.56
N ASP A 351 14.12 -11.36 -16.49
CA ASP A 351 15.47 -11.93 -16.32
C ASP A 351 16.17 -11.38 -15.06
N LEU A 352 16.10 -10.07 -14.82
CA LEU A 352 16.67 -9.42 -13.64
C LEU A 352 15.96 -9.84 -12.33
N ALA A 353 14.65 -10.07 -12.40
CA ALA A 353 13.87 -10.57 -11.26
C ALA A 353 14.21 -12.03 -10.94
N ASP A 354 14.40 -12.88 -11.96
CA ASP A 354 14.81 -14.27 -11.79
C ASP A 354 16.27 -14.42 -11.36
N LYS A 355 17.16 -13.51 -11.78
CA LYS A 355 18.53 -13.37 -11.24
C LYS A 355 18.60 -12.68 -9.87
N LEU A 356 17.44 -12.35 -9.27
CA LEU A 356 17.31 -11.79 -7.91
C LEU A 356 18.08 -10.47 -7.70
N LEU A 357 18.14 -9.67 -8.77
CA LEU A 357 18.70 -8.31 -8.77
C LEU A 357 17.62 -7.25 -8.48
N ILE A 358 16.40 -7.55 -8.90
CA ILE A 358 15.16 -6.84 -8.57
C ILE A 358 14.11 -7.85 -8.07
N SER A 359 12.98 -7.36 -7.58
CA SER A 359 11.84 -8.16 -7.17
C SER A 359 10.55 -7.54 -7.68
N ILE A 360 9.68 -8.34 -8.30
CA ILE A 360 8.34 -7.91 -8.69
C ILE A 360 7.38 -8.28 -7.56
N SER A 361 6.69 -7.29 -6.98
CA SER A 361 5.77 -7.45 -5.86
C SER A 361 4.60 -6.49 -5.98
N SER A 362 3.37 -6.98 -5.83
CA SER A 362 2.13 -6.19 -5.99
C SER A 362 2.09 -5.37 -7.30
N GLY A 363 2.56 -5.97 -8.40
CA GLY A 363 2.66 -5.32 -9.71
C GLY A 363 3.80 -4.32 -9.88
N ARG A 364 4.64 -4.08 -8.86
CA ARG A 364 5.73 -3.09 -8.90
C ARG A 364 7.12 -3.70 -8.94
N VAL A 365 8.03 -3.01 -9.62
CA VAL A 365 9.46 -3.35 -9.77
C VAL A 365 10.28 -2.72 -8.66
N GLU A 366 10.65 -3.52 -7.66
CA GLU A 366 11.49 -3.10 -6.54
C GLU A 366 12.97 -3.48 -6.71
N MET A 367 13.86 -2.59 -6.28
CA MET A 367 15.30 -2.85 -6.24
C MET A 367 15.84 -2.58 -4.84
N HIS A 368 16.53 -3.57 -4.25
CA HIS A 368 17.14 -3.45 -2.92
C HIS A 368 18.20 -2.34 -2.91
N ASP A 369 18.29 -1.57 -1.82
CA ASP A 369 19.23 -0.45 -1.69
C ASP A 369 20.69 -0.79 -2.00
N LEU A 370 21.16 -1.99 -1.63
CA LEU A 370 22.51 -2.46 -1.97
C LEU A 370 22.75 -2.56 -3.50
N TRP A 371 21.73 -2.98 -4.27
CA TRP A 371 21.77 -3.00 -5.73
C TRP A 371 21.62 -1.60 -6.34
N SER A 372 20.71 -0.78 -5.81
CA SER A 372 20.56 0.63 -6.21
C SER A 372 21.86 1.41 -6.03
N THR A 373 22.55 1.24 -4.90
CA THR A 373 23.83 1.91 -4.61
C THR A 373 25.00 1.31 -5.39
N PHE A 374 24.98 0.00 -5.70
CA PHE A 374 25.92 -0.61 -6.65
C PHE A 374 25.77 -0.01 -8.06
N ALA A 375 24.54 0.07 -8.57
CA ALA A 375 24.23 0.67 -9.85
C ALA A 375 24.69 2.15 -9.91
N LYS A 376 24.35 2.93 -8.88
CA LYS A 376 24.72 4.35 -8.72
C LYS A 376 26.22 4.63 -8.49
N LYS A 377 27.04 3.58 -8.33
CA LYS A 377 28.50 3.67 -8.39
C LYS A 377 29.05 3.23 -9.75
N HIS A 378 28.48 2.18 -10.35
CA HIS A 378 29.07 1.54 -11.52
C HIS A 378 28.65 2.12 -12.88
N GLY A 379 27.45 2.70 -13.02
CA GLY A 379 27.01 3.30 -14.30
C GLY A 379 27.56 4.72 -14.58
N SER A 380 28.14 5.37 -13.56
CA SER A 380 28.91 6.62 -13.68
C SER A 380 30.43 6.38 -13.79
N SER A 381 30.90 5.19 -13.40
CA SER A 381 32.35 4.86 -13.36
C SER A 381 32.86 4.36 -14.70
N PHE A 382 33.86 5.06 -15.26
CA PHE A 382 34.64 4.62 -16.42
C PHE A 382 35.42 3.33 -16.10
N SER A 383 34.93 2.17 -16.55
CA SER A 383 35.67 0.89 -16.46
C SER A 383 36.46 0.61 -17.74
N ALA A 384 37.79 0.67 -17.65
CA ALA A 384 38.70 0.54 -18.80
C ALA A 384 38.76 -0.85 -19.47
N GLU A 385 37.93 -1.80 -19.04
CA GLU A 385 37.90 -3.20 -19.49
C GLU A 385 36.86 -3.47 -20.58
N SER A 386 35.89 -2.56 -20.77
CA SER A 386 34.84 -2.67 -21.79
C SER A 386 34.99 -1.60 -22.87
N SER A 387 35.24 -2.02 -24.11
CA SER A 387 35.44 -1.14 -25.29
C SER A 387 34.18 -0.41 -25.77
N GLN A 388 33.03 -0.67 -25.15
CA GLN A 388 31.74 0.00 -25.38
C GLN A 388 31.23 0.49 -24.02
N GLY A 389 31.25 1.81 -23.82
CA GLY A 389 30.76 2.44 -22.59
C GLY A 389 29.26 2.71 -22.67
N ASN A 390 28.52 2.31 -21.63
CA ASN A 390 27.09 2.60 -21.47
C ASN A 390 26.91 3.56 -20.29
N TYR A 391 27.08 4.87 -20.52
CA TYR A 391 27.11 5.85 -19.44
C TYR A 391 25.72 6.33 -19.04
N MET A 392 25.52 6.47 -17.73
CA MET A 392 24.33 7.02 -17.10
C MET A 392 24.76 8.19 -16.20
N ILE A 393 24.11 9.35 -16.35
CA ILE A 393 24.44 10.57 -15.60
C ILE A 393 23.28 10.88 -14.65
N TRP A 394 23.53 10.93 -13.35
CA TRP A 394 22.52 11.22 -12.31
C TRP A 394 22.98 12.21 -11.24
N ASP A 395 24.26 12.58 -11.25
CA ASP A 395 24.85 13.54 -10.34
C ASP A 395 25.02 14.91 -11.02
N HIS A 396 24.79 15.95 -10.21
CA HIS A 396 24.89 17.35 -10.61
C HIS A 396 26.27 17.69 -11.19
N ASP A 397 27.34 17.25 -10.52
CA ASP A 397 28.70 17.72 -10.79
C ASP A 397 29.29 17.14 -12.08
N THR A 398 28.97 15.89 -12.43
CA THR A 398 29.33 15.31 -13.74
C THR A 398 28.60 16.04 -14.88
N PHE A 399 27.32 16.40 -14.71
CA PHE A 399 26.62 17.19 -15.72
C PHE A 399 27.16 18.63 -15.83
N ALA A 400 27.32 19.32 -14.71
CA ALA A 400 27.82 20.70 -14.68
C ALA A 400 29.27 20.82 -15.18
N SER A 401 30.13 19.85 -14.89
CA SER A 401 31.50 19.79 -15.42
C SER A 401 31.53 19.40 -16.90
N MET A 402 30.62 18.54 -17.37
CA MET A 402 30.45 18.23 -18.80
C MET A 402 29.96 19.45 -19.60
N ALA A 403 29.03 20.23 -19.05
CA ALA A 403 28.52 21.46 -19.65
C ALA A 403 29.62 22.52 -19.81
N LYS A 404 30.40 22.76 -18.75
CA LYS A 404 31.53 23.72 -18.75
C LYS A 404 32.67 23.32 -19.70
N ASN A 405 32.84 22.02 -20.01
CA ASN A 405 33.92 21.51 -20.86
C ASN A 405 33.48 21.20 -22.31
N LYS A 406 33.63 22.17 -23.21
CA LYS A 406 33.43 21.97 -24.68
C LYS A 406 34.35 20.91 -25.32
N ARG A 407 35.39 20.44 -24.60
CA ARG A 407 36.33 19.38 -25.02
C ARG A 407 36.46 18.25 -23.97
N MET A 408 35.34 17.73 -23.48
CA MET A 408 35.36 16.50 -22.65
C MET A 408 36.07 15.35 -23.38
N ARG A 409 37.31 15.08 -22.97
CA ARG A 409 38.03 13.84 -23.24
C ARG A 409 37.98 13.01 -21.97
N PHE A 410 37.46 11.80 -22.04
CA PHE A 410 37.63 10.83 -20.96
C PHE A 410 39.13 10.45 -20.93
N VAL A 411 39.82 10.80 -19.85
CA VAL A 411 41.30 10.76 -19.83
C VAL A 411 41.79 9.38 -19.41
N ASN A 412 42.22 8.58 -20.39
CA ASN A 412 42.98 7.37 -20.13
C ASN A 412 44.31 7.72 -19.44
N GLN A 413 44.52 7.30 -18.19
CA GLN A 413 45.83 7.30 -17.54
C GLN A 413 46.66 6.07 -17.92
N THR A 414 46.85 5.84 -19.22
CA THR A 414 47.81 4.87 -19.75
C THR A 414 48.74 5.52 -20.76
N ARG A 415 49.96 5.01 -20.80
CA ARG A 415 51.21 5.64 -21.28
C ARG A 415 51.12 6.38 -22.63
N LYS A 416 51.95 7.42 -22.75
CA LYS A 416 52.26 8.13 -24.01
C LYS A 416 52.67 7.15 -25.11
N ASN A 417 52.49 7.59 -26.37
CA ASN A 417 52.93 6.98 -27.63
C ASN A 417 51.94 5.99 -28.27
N ASP A 418 50.77 6.49 -28.67
CA ASP A 418 50.28 6.29 -30.04
C ASP A 418 49.30 7.42 -30.42
N GLN A 419 49.40 7.96 -31.64
CA GLN A 419 48.81 9.28 -31.97
C GLN A 419 47.94 9.29 -33.24
N SER A 420 47.65 8.13 -33.83
CA SER A 420 47.13 7.99 -35.19
C SER A 420 45.69 7.49 -35.35
N ASN A 421 45.00 7.08 -34.26
CA ASN A 421 43.68 6.43 -34.35
C ASN A 421 42.65 6.84 -33.26
N LEU A 422 42.63 8.10 -32.83
CA LEU A 422 41.56 8.60 -31.93
C LEU A 422 40.25 8.85 -32.69
N LYS A 423 39.36 7.85 -32.71
CA LYS A 423 37.95 8.04 -33.12
C LYS A 423 37.12 8.63 -31.95
N ASN A 424 36.49 9.77 -32.23
CA ASN A 424 35.28 10.38 -31.65
C ASN A 424 34.93 10.18 -30.16
N SER A 425 35.10 11.26 -29.39
CA SER A 425 34.05 11.93 -28.58
C SER A 425 32.99 11.07 -27.84
N GLY A 426 33.37 10.46 -26.71
CA GLY A 426 32.51 9.72 -25.76
C GLY A 426 31.31 10.43 -25.09
N ARG A 427 30.78 11.52 -25.67
CA ARG A 427 29.40 11.97 -25.40
C ARG A 427 28.37 11.09 -26.14
N ASP A 428 28.77 10.43 -27.22
CA ASP A 428 27.94 9.50 -28.00
C ASP A 428 27.56 8.26 -27.19
N SER A 429 28.41 7.83 -26.26
CA SER A 429 28.20 6.70 -25.34
C SER A 429 27.24 6.95 -24.16
N VAL A 430 26.65 8.16 -24.03
CA VAL A 430 25.67 8.46 -22.97
C VAL A 430 24.30 7.90 -23.35
N LYS A 431 23.78 6.96 -22.55
CA LYS A 431 22.46 6.33 -22.77
C LYS A 431 21.35 6.92 -21.89
N GLY A 432 21.68 7.54 -20.75
CA GLY A 432 20.67 8.17 -19.88
C GLY A 432 21.18 9.33 -19.05
N ILE A 433 20.29 10.31 -18.80
CA ILE A 433 20.53 11.52 -18.02
C ILE A 433 19.35 11.76 -17.07
N SER A 434 19.61 11.96 -15.77
CA SER A 434 18.60 12.20 -14.73
C SER A 434 19.05 13.35 -13.82
N LEU A 435 18.48 14.54 -13.99
CA LEU A 435 18.91 15.78 -13.33
C LEU A 435 17.83 16.27 -12.36
N ASP A 436 18.22 16.43 -11.11
CA ASP A 436 17.39 16.96 -10.04
C ASP A 436 17.71 18.44 -9.79
N MET A 437 16.83 19.31 -10.27
CA MET A 437 16.97 20.76 -10.24
C MET A 437 16.95 21.35 -8.81
N SER A 438 16.54 20.59 -7.80
CA SER A 438 16.75 21.01 -6.40
C SER A 438 18.23 21.23 -6.08
N LYS A 439 19.13 20.43 -6.68
CA LYS A 439 20.55 20.35 -6.33
C LYS A 439 21.43 21.43 -6.98
N PHE A 440 20.90 22.16 -7.96
CA PHE A 440 21.57 23.29 -8.58
C PHE A 440 21.36 24.52 -7.70
N SER A 441 22.45 25.15 -7.22
CA SER A 441 22.38 26.40 -6.44
C SER A 441 22.04 27.62 -7.31
N ASP A 442 22.52 27.63 -8.55
CA ASP A 442 22.51 28.78 -9.45
C ASP A 442 21.97 28.41 -10.83
N LYS A 443 21.56 29.41 -11.61
CA LYS A 443 21.15 29.23 -13.01
C LYS A 443 22.35 28.86 -13.89
N LEU A 444 22.32 27.66 -14.44
CA LEU A 444 23.32 27.13 -15.36
C LEU A 444 22.94 27.51 -16.80
N ALA A 445 23.61 28.52 -17.35
CA ALA A 445 23.59 28.79 -18.77
C ALA A 445 24.27 27.63 -19.53
N LEU A 446 23.56 27.05 -20.48
CA LEU A 446 24.00 25.91 -21.28
C LEU A 446 24.25 26.31 -22.73
N ASP A 447 25.30 25.69 -23.30
CA ASP A 447 25.63 25.75 -24.72
C ASP A 447 24.54 25.05 -25.54
N ASN A 448 24.04 25.70 -26.61
CA ASN A 448 22.92 25.18 -27.40
C ASN A 448 23.21 23.82 -28.07
N GLU A 449 24.47 23.43 -28.27
CA GLU A 449 24.87 22.15 -28.85
C GLU A 449 25.25 21.08 -27.80
N ILE A 450 24.90 21.28 -26.52
CA ILE A 450 25.27 20.35 -25.43
C ILE A 450 24.83 18.91 -25.70
N PHE A 451 23.60 18.71 -26.19
CA PHE A 451 23.03 17.39 -26.52
C PHE A 451 23.27 16.94 -27.97
N SER A 452 23.75 17.80 -28.87
CA SER A 452 23.98 17.48 -30.30
C SER A 452 25.02 16.39 -30.57
N LYS A 453 25.65 15.84 -29.52
CA LYS A 453 26.65 14.76 -29.59
C LYS A 453 26.27 13.54 -28.75
N MET A 454 24.99 13.39 -28.39
CA MET A 454 24.44 12.33 -27.53
C MET A 454 23.42 11.47 -28.29
N CYS A 455 23.77 10.99 -29.49
CA CYS A 455 22.84 10.31 -30.40
C CYS A 455 22.25 8.99 -29.86
N ASN A 456 22.95 8.32 -28.93
CA ASN A 456 22.47 7.10 -28.28
C ASN A 456 21.68 7.36 -26.97
N LEU A 457 21.33 8.61 -26.66
CA LEU A 457 20.53 8.94 -25.48
C LEU A 457 19.11 8.36 -25.59
N ARG A 458 18.74 7.50 -24.63
CA ARG A 458 17.45 6.79 -24.59
C ARG A 458 16.52 7.30 -23.48
N TYR A 459 17.08 7.80 -22.38
CA TYR A 459 16.31 8.25 -21.21
C TYR A 459 16.79 9.64 -20.76
N LEU A 460 15.91 10.65 -20.80
CA LEU A 460 16.18 11.99 -20.29
C LEU A 460 15.13 12.36 -19.24
N LYS A 461 15.58 12.69 -18.02
CA LYS A 461 14.76 13.16 -16.92
C LYS A 461 15.31 14.48 -16.37
N VAL A 462 14.53 15.53 -16.43
CA VAL A 462 14.76 16.82 -15.75
C VAL A 462 13.58 17.08 -14.82
N TYR A 463 13.83 17.03 -13.51
CA TYR A 463 12.80 17.11 -12.46
C TYR A 463 13.30 17.95 -11.29
N ASN A 464 12.44 18.26 -10.31
CA ASN A 464 12.83 18.95 -9.09
C ASN A 464 12.24 18.22 -7.87
N SER A 465 13.08 17.70 -6.96
CA SER A 465 12.62 16.97 -5.78
C SER A 465 12.19 17.84 -4.59
N GLN A 466 12.41 19.15 -4.64
CA GLN A 466 12.04 20.10 -3.56
C GLN A 466 10.84 20.97 -3.89
N CYS A 467 10.28 20.86 -5.11
CA CYS A 467 9.23 21.74 -5.57
C CYS A 467 7.83 21.13 -5.36
N SER A 468 7.01 21.78 -4.55
CA SER A 468 5.55 21.65 -4.60
C SER A 468 5.04 22.18 -5.94
N ARG A 469 3.98 21.61 -6.50
CA ARG A 469 3.60 21.83 -7.92
C ARG A 469 3.45 23.31 -8.34
N ASP A 470 3.15 24.21 -7.41
CA ASP A 470 2.96 25.66 -7.62
C ASP A 470 4.25 26.54 -7.58
N CYS A 471 5.47 26.00 -7.69
CA CYS A 471 6.67 26.86 -7.66
C CYS A 471 6.72 27.86 -8.82
N ASP A 472 6.94 29.13 -8.48
CA ASP A 472 7.29 30.17 -9.44
C ASP A 472 8.54 29.78 -10.26
N GLY A 473 8.55 30.13 -11.55
CA GLY A 473 9.34 29.46 -12.59
C GLY A 473 10.85 29.77 -12.57
N ASP A 474 11.58 29.30 -11.55
CA ASP A 474 13.03 29.48 -11.46
C ASP A 474 13.80 28.49 -12.37
N TYR A 475 13.74 28.73 -13.69
CA TYR A 475 14.41 27.90 -14.70
C TYR A 475 15.93 27.84 -14.46
N LYS A 476 16.40 26.76 -13.80
CA LYS A 476 17.82 26.57 -13.47
C LYS A 476 18.68 26.11 -14.64
N LEU A 477 18.09 25.59 -15.72
CA LEU A 477 18.76 25.43 -17.00
C LEU A 477 18.30 26.55 -17.94
N ASN A 478 19.24 27.32 -18.48
CA ASN A 478 18.96 28.40 -19.42
C ASN A 478 19.67 28.14 -20.76
N PHE A 479 18.94 28.34 -21.87
CA PHE A 479 19.40 28.10 -23.24
C PHE A 479 19.28 29.40 -24.06
N PRO A 480 20.16 30.39 -23.84
CA PRO A 480 20.03 31.73 -24.44
C PRO A 480 20.14 31.70 -25.98
N ASP A 481 20.89 30.75 -26.54
CA ASP A 481 21.08 30.56 -27.98
C ASP A 481 20.14 29.46 -28.55
N GLY A 482 19.03 29.15 -27.87
CA GLY A 482 18.11 28.05 -28.20
C GLY A 482 18.67 26.67 -27.86
N LEU A 483 18.02 25.60 -28.35
CA LEU A 483 18.42 24.22 -28.10
C LEU A 483 18.57 23.42 -29.41
N LYS A 484 19.77 22.91 -29.66
CA LYS A 484 20.04 21.91 -30.70
C LYS A 484 20.30 20.55 -30.05
N CYS A 485 19.76 19.52 -30.67
CA CYS A 485 19.95 18.14 -30.22
C CYS A 485 19.83 17.19 -31.42
N ALA A 486 20.25 15.93 -31.23
CA ALA A 486 20.10 14.85 -32.19
C ALA A 486 19.78 13.57 -31.40
N MET A 487 18.54 13.44 -30.95
CA MET A 487 18.07 12.39 -30.02
C MET A 487 17.20 11.36 -30.75
N GLU A 488 17.80 10.64 -31.70
CA GLU A 488 17.09 9.63 -32.52
C GLU A 488 16.72 8.36 -31.73
N SER A 489 17.44 8.09 -30.63
CA SER A 489 17.32 6.87 -29.82
C SER A 489 16.36 6.97 -28.62
N LEU A 490 15.70 8.12 -28.44
CA LEU A 490 14.98 8.48 -27.22
C LEU A 490 13.72 7.63 -27.01
N ARG A 491 13.60 6.97 -25.85
CA ARG A 491 12.42 6.21 -25.38
C ARG A 491 11.60 6.96 -24.33
N TYR A 492 12.28 7.69 -23.45
CA TYR A 492 11.69 8.39 -22.32
C TYR A 492 12.19 9.83 -22.28
N LEU A 493 11.25 10.78 -22.32
CA LEU A 493 11.52 12.20 -22.11
C LEU A 493 10.61 12.73 -21.00
N TYR A 494 11.19 13.03 -19.85
CA TYR A 494 10.55 13.82 -18.79
C TYR A 494 11.31 15.13 -18.62
N TRP A 495 10.64 16.27 -18.77
CA TRP A 495 11.23 17.59 -18.57
C TRP A 495 10.21 18.54 -17.94
N LEU A 496 10.24 18.63 -16.60
CA LEU A 496 9.48 19.62 -15.84
C LEU A 496 9.91 21.03 -16.24
N GLN A 497 8.94 21.90 -16.53
CA GLN A 497 9.16 23.28 -16.97
C GLN A 497 10.05 23.37 -18.22
N PHE A 498 9.67 22.70 -19.32
CA PHE A 498 10.39 22.78 -20.59
C PHE A 498 10.37 24.24 -21.12
N PRO A 499 11.54 24.82 -21.45
CA PRO A 499 11.67 26.28 -21.59
C PRO A 499 11.36 26.84 -22.99
N LEU A 500 11.04 25.98 -23.98
CA LEU A 500 10.80 26.38 -25.37
C LEU A 500 9.33 26.20 -25.77
N GLU A 501 8.93 26.92 -26.81
CA GLU A 501 7.55 26.92 -27.33
C GLU A 501 7.20 25.69 -28.19
N GLU A 502 8.20 24.98 -28.70
CA GLU A 502 8.08 23.74 -29.49
C GLU A 502 9.25 22.79 -29.19
N LEU A 503 9.13 21.51 -29.52
CA LEU A 503 10.25 20.56 -29.42
C LEU A 503 11.19 20.70 -30.64
N PRO A 504 12.52 20.82 -30.45
CA PRO A 504 13.46 20.90 -31.56
C PRO A 504 13.34 19.75 -32.57
N GLU A 505 13.51 20.04 -33.86
CA GLU A 505 13.37 19.08 -34.97
C GLU A 505 14.09 17.75 -34.73
N GLY A 506 15.32 17.82 -34.20
CA GLY A 506 16.20 16.69 -33.88
C GLY A 506 15.76 15.82 -32.70
N ILE A 507 14.56 16.02 -32.13
CA ILE A 507 13.86 15.04 -31.29
C ILE A 507 12.94 14.22 -32.20
N SER A 508 13.25 12.92 -32.32
CA SER A 508 12.49 11.97 -33.14
C SER A 508 11.58 11.11 -32.26
N PRO A 509 10.24 11.20 -32.41
CA PRO A 509 9.31 10.39 -31.60
C PRO A 509 9.24 8.91 -31.99
N LYS A 510 9.96 8.49 -33.05
CA LYS A 510 9.94 7.12 -33.59
C LYS A 510 10.30 6.01 -32.60
N ASN A 511 11.10 6.35 -31.59
CA ASN A 511 11.49 5.43 -30.52
C ASN A 511 10.85 5.79 -29.17
N LEU A 512 10.09 6.89 -29.11
CA LEU A 512 9.58 7.51 -27.92
C LEU A 512 8.31 6.79 -27.46
N ILE A 513 8.28 6.42 -26.18
CA ILE A 513 7.21 5.65 -25.53
C ILE A 513 6.51 6.51 -24.49
N GLU A 514 7.23 7.46 -23.89
CA GLU A 514 6.71 8.42 -22.91
C GLU A 514 7.27 9.83 -23.13
N LEU A 515 6.37 10.82 -23.10
CA LEU A 515 6.67 12.23 -23.32
C LEU A 515 5.95 13.10 -22.28
N ASN A 516 6.67 13.48 -21.22
CA ASN A 516 6.14 14.22 -20.08
C ASN A 516 6.83 15.58 -19.98
N LEU A 517 6.12 16.64 -20.33
CA LEU A 517 6.60 18.03 -20.35
C LEU A 517 5.68 18.93 -19.50
N PRO A 518 5.46 18.63 -18.20
CA PRO A 518 4.51 19.40 -17.40
C PRO A 518 5.07 20.79 -17.03
N TYR A 519 4.18 21.77 -16.84
CA TYR A 519 4.45 23.19 -16.53
C TYR A 519 5.31 23.90 -17.61
N SER A 520 5.17 23.50 -18.88
CA SER A 520 6.04 23.95 -19.98
C SER A 520 5.46 25.12 -20.79
N LYS A 521 6.33 25.82 -21.54
CA LYS A 521 5.93 26.93 -22.43
C LYS A 521 5.42 26.49 -23.80
N ILE A 522 5.10 25.21 -23.97
CA ILE A 522 4.87 24.59 -25.28
C ILE A 522 3.50 25.01 -25.83
N LYS A 523 3.49 25.53 -27.06
CA LYS A 523 2.30 25.94 -27.81
C LYS A 523 1.78 24.82 -28.71
N ARG A 524 2.72 24.08 -29.32
CA ARG A 524 2.51 22.85 -30.10
C ARG A 524 3.76 21.97 -30.02
N LEU A 525 3.62 20.65 -30.18
CA LEU A 525 4.78 19.73 -30.06
C LEU A 525 5.72 19.79 -31.28
N TRP A 526 5.16 19.72 -32.48
CA TRP A 526 5.85 19.79 -33.77
C TRP A 526 4.82 20.00 -34.90
N GLU A 527 5.26 20.56 -36.02
CA GLU A 527 4.43 20.88 -37.19
C GLU A 527 4.20 19.70 -38.14
N ASP A 528 5.24 18.89 -38.39
CA ASP A 528 5.16 17.74 -39.30
C ASP A 528 4.50 16.50 -38.69
N SER A 529 3.88 15.68 -39.55
CA SER A 529 3.40 14.33 -39.20
C SER A 529 4.57 13.37 -38.97
N LYS A 530 5.06 13.31 -37.72
CA LYS A 530 6.15 12.41 -37.31
C LYS A 530 5.65 11.01 -36.92
N ASP A 531 6.48 9.99 -37.15
CA ASP A 531 6.28 8.62 -36.68
C ASP A 531 6.23 8.59 -35.14
N THR A 532 5.01 8.43 -34.61
CA THR A 532 4.67 8.42 -33.17
C THR A 532 4.15 7.04 -32.73
N SER A 533 4.37 6.00 -33.56
CA SER A 533 3.75 4.68 -33.44
C SER A 533 4.03 3.91 -32.13
N LYS A 534 5.07 4.27 -31.37
CA LYS A 534 5.43 3.64 -30.09
C LYS A 534 4.98 4.42 -28.85
N LEU A 535 4.41 5.60 -29.03
CA LEU A 535 4.09 6.52 -27.94
C LEU A 535 2.86 6.03 -27.17
N LYS A 536 3.05 5.61 -25.90
CA LYS A 536 1.99 5.08 -25.03
C LYS A 536 1.49 6.10 -24.00
N TRP A 537 2.35 7.02 -23.56
CA TRP A 537 2.02 7.98 -22.50
C TRP A 537 2.49 9.39 -22.85
N VAL A 538 1.60 10.37 -22.70
CA VAL A 538 1.89 11.80 -22.89
C VAL A 538 1.33 12.59 -21.72
N ASP A 539 2.15 13.46 -21.14
CA ASP A 539 1.74 14.42 -20.12
C ASP A 539 2.26 15.82 -20.47
N LEU A 540 1.34 16.74 -20.78
CA LEU A 540 1.64 18.15 -21.06
C LEU A 540 1.03 19.07 -19.98
N SER A 541 0.65 18.52 -18.82
CA SER A 541 -0.16 19.22 -17.83
C SER A 541 0.45 20.55 -17.38
N HIS A 542 -0.40 21.55 -17.16
CA HIS A 542 -0.08 22.93 -16.83
C HIS A 542 0.82 23.64 -17.86
N SER A 543 0.90 23.14 -19.09
CA SER A 543 1.42 23.89 -20.23
C SER A 543 0.37 24.91 -20.68
N SER A 544 0.27 26.02 -19.94
CA SER A 544 -0.82 27.01 -20.09
C SER A 544 -0.90 27.65 -21.48
N GLU A 545 0.24 27.75 -22.18
CA GLU A 545 0.35 28.27 -23.56
C GLU A 545 -0.04 27.23 -24.65
N LEU A 546 -0.33 25.97 -24.29
CA LEU A 546 -0.62 24.89 -25.25
C LEU A 546 -1.96 25.12 -25.97
N CYS A 547 -1.90 25.40 -27.27
CA CYS A 547 -3.07 25.67 -28.10
C CYS A 547 -3.40 24.54 -29.09
N GLU A 548 -2.45 23.66 -29.43
CA GLU A 548 -2.63 22.62 -30.44
C GLU A 548 -1.88 21.31 -30.12
N ILE A 549 -2.54 20.17 -30.40
CA ILE A 549 -1.99 18.80 -30.19
C ILE A 549 -1.98 17.94 -31.47
N SER A 550 -2.12 18.52 -32.66
CA SER A 550 -2.20 17.81 -33.95
C SER A 550 -1.00 16.89 -34.23
N GLY A 551 0.19 17.24 -33.72
CA GLY A 551 1.39 16.40 -33.79
C GLY A 551 1.25 15.01 -33.14
N LEU A 552 0.23 14.76 -32.31
CA LEU A 552 -0.06 13.45 -31.71
C LEU A 552 -0.97 12.55 -32.57
N LEU A 553 -1.51 13.03 -33.69
CA LEU A 553 -2.51 12.29 -34.47
C LEU A 553 -2.03 10.94 -35.04
N GLY A 554 -0.71 10.71 -35.14
CA GLY A 554 -0.14 9.41 -35.53
C GLY A 554 0.00 8.39 -34.38
N ALA A 555 -0.29 8.76 -33.13
CA ALA A 555 -0.05 7.96 -31.95
C ALA A 555 -1.21 6.96 -31.67
N SER A 556 -1.44 6.01 -32.57
CA SER A 556 -2.54 5.03 -32.46
C SER A 556 -2.49 4.20 -31.16
N ASN A 557 -1.28 3.95 -30.66
CA ASN A 557 -0.98 3.15 -29.46
C ASN A 557 -0.94 3.99 -28.17
N LEU A 558 -1.33 5.27 -28.22
CA LEU A 558 -1.40 6.16 -27.07
C LEU A 558 -2.46 5.68 -26.08
N GLN A 559 -2.07 5.35 -24.85
CA GLN A 559 -2.94 4.80 -23.81
C GLN A 559 -3.41 5.87 -22.81
N ARG A 560 -2.57 6.87 -22.51
CA ARG A 560 -2.91 7.98 -21.61
C ARG A 560 -2.42 9.30 -22.18
N LEU A 561 -3.31 10.31 -22.12
CA LEU A 561 -3.03 11.68 -22.50
C LEU A 561 -3.48 12.61 -21.37
N ASN A 562 -2.53 13.31 -20.75
CA ASN A 562 -2.78 14.34 -19.74
C ASN A 562 -2.52 15.74 -20.31
N LEU A 563 -3.56 16.56 -20.30
CA LEU A 563 -3.61 17.95 -20.76
C LEU A 563 -4.23 18.85 -19.67
N GLU A 564 -4.24 18.42 -18.41
CA GLU A 564 -4.72 19.23 -17.28
C GLU A 564 -4.04 20.61 -17.27
N GLY A 565 -4.72 21.68 -16.84
CA GLY A 565 -4.17 23.03 -16.77
C GLY A 565 -3.73 23.67 -18.11
N CYS A 566 -4.02 23.06 -19.27
CA CYS A 566 -3.69 23.64 -20.58
C CYS A 566 -4.70 24.73 -20.96
N THR A 567 -4.59 25.90 -20.33
CA THR A 567 -5.62 26.95 -20.34
C THR A 567 -5.95 27.51 -21.71
N ASP A 568 -4.99 27.57 -22.63
CA ASP A 568 -5.20 28.14 -23.97
C ASP A 568 -5.76 27.12 -25.00
N LEU A 569 -5.93 25.85 -24.60
CA LEU A 569 -6.51 24.80 -25.44
C LEU A 569 -8.02 25.03 -25.63
N THR A 570 -8.44 25.29 -26.88
CA THR A 570 -9.83 25.64 -27.21
C THR A 570 -10.68 24.47 -27.71
N THR A 571 -10.06 23.45 -28.30
CA THR A 571 -10.72 22.26 -28.87
C THR A 571 -9.72 21.12 -29.08
N LEU A 572 -10.24 19.91 -29.37
CA LEU A 572 -9.43 18.75 -29.79
C LEU A 572 -9.55 18.54 -31.32
N PRO A 573 -8.51 17.97 -31.98
CA PRO A 573 -8.58 17.61 -33.39
C PRO A 573 -9.38 16.32 -33.60
N GLN A 574 -10.32 16.32 -34.55
CA GLN A 574 -11.22 15.19 -34.83
C GLN A 574 -10.49 13.86 -35.15
N GLY A 575 -9.28 13.92 -35.71
CA GLY A 575 -8.46 12.74 -36.03
C GLY A 575 -8.08 11.87 -34.84
N MET A 576 -8.28 12.33 -33.59
CA MET A 576 -8.10 11.50 -32.39
C MET A 576 -8.99 10.24 -32.37
N GLN A 577 -10.05 10.18 -33.19
CA GLN A 577 -10.86 8.97 -33.37
C GLN A 577 -10.05 7.70 -33.76
N GLU A 578 -8.86 7.87 -34.35
CA GLU A 578 -7.96 6.78 -34.74
C GLU A 578 -7.04 6.31 -33.58
N MET A 579 -7.10 6.93 -32.40
CA MET A 579 -6.35 6.52 -31.19
C MET A 579 -7.02 5.31 -30.53
N GLU A 580 -6.97 4.16 -31.18
CA GLU A 580 -7.68 2.93 -30.75
C GLU A 580 -7.27 2.45 -29.34
N SER A 581 -6.06 2.75 -28.87
CA SER A 581 -5.59 2.36 -27.53
C SER A 581 -5.88 3.37 -26.41
N LEU A 582 -6.49 4.54 -26.68
CA LEU A 582 -6.62 5.59 -25.67
C LEU A 582 -7.61 5.22 -24.57
N VAL A 583 -7.10 5.03 -23.34
CA VAL A 583 -7.86 4.59 -22.16
C VAL A 583 -8.17 5.74 -21.20
N TYR A 584 -7.26 6.71 -21.08
CA TYR A 584 -7.37 7.83 -20.13
C TYR A 584 -7.10 9.16 -20.82
N LEU A 585 -8.01 10.12 -20.64
CA LEU A 585 -7.88 11.49 -21.11
C LEU A 585 -8.21 12.45 -19.97
N ASN A 586 -7.22 13.25 -19.55
CA ASN A 586 -7.40 14.34 -18.59
C ASN A 586 -7.22 15.68 -19.29
N MET A 587 -8.20 16.57 -19.12
CA MET A 587 -8.23 17.95 -19.60
C MET A 587 -8.79 18.87 -18.51
N GLY A 588 -8.60 18.54 -17.23
CA GLY A 588 -9.07 19.36 -16.11
C GLY A 588 -8.48 20.77 -16.19
N GLY A 589 -9.24 21.81 -15.88
CA GLY A 589 -8.74 23.20 -15.90
C GLY A 589 -8.40 23.77 -17.28
N CYS A 590 -8.77 23.11 -18.39
CA CYS A 590 -8.70 23.69 -19.73
C CYS A 590 -9.77 24.79 -19.89
N THR A 591 -9.54 25.96 -19.28
CA THR A 591 -10.57 26.98 -19.09
C THR A 591 -11.12 27.58 -20.39
N ARG A 592 -10.37 27.58 -21.51
CA ARG A 592 -10.89 28.02 -22.83
C ARG A 592 -11.56 26.92 -23.65
N LEU A 593 -11.69 25.69 -23.14
CA LEU A 593 -12.39 24.61 -23.83
C LEU A 593 -13.91 24.85 -23.82
N VAL A 594 -14.47 25.19 -24.98
CA VAL A 594 -15.91 25.51 -25.13
C VAL A 594 -16.75 24.25 -25.43
N SER A 595 -16.20 23.33 -26.23
CA SER A 595 -16.88 22.13 -26.71
C SER A 595 -15.88 21.07 -27.17
N LEU A 596 -16.28 19.81 -27.16
CA LEU A 596 -15.52 18.71 -27.76
C LEU A 596 -16.01 18.43 -29.20
N PRO A 597 -15.14 18.00 -30.13
CA PRO A 597 -15.56 17.55 -31.46
C PRO A 597 -16.40 16.27 -31.37
N ASN A 598 -17.24 16.03 -32.38
CA ASN A 598 -17.96 14.76 -32.52
C ASN A 598 -17.00 13.67 -33.05
N MET A 599 -16.54 12.80 -32.14
CA MET A 599 -15.59 11.71 -32.40
C MET A 599 -15.91 10.52 -31.48
N LYS A 600 -15.47 9.30 -31.84
CA LYS A 600 -15.68 8.08 -31.03
C LYS A 600 -14.36 7.40 -30.66
N LEU A 601 -13.96 7.56 -29.39
CA LEU A 601 -12.75 6.97 -28.82
C LEU A 601 -13.06 5.58 -28.25
N LYS A 602 -12.73 4.53 -29.03
CA LYS A 602 -13.20 3.14 -28.86
C LYS A 602 -12.87 2.48 -27.52
N SER A 603 -11.79 2.93 -26.86
CA SER A 603 -11.23 2.30 -25.64
C SER A 603 -11.22 3.21 -24.42
N LEU A 604 -11.71 4.45 -24.53
CA LEU A 604 -11.65 5.44 -23.46
C LEU A 604 -12.51 5.02 -22.26
N LYS A 605 -11.88 4.84 -21.11
CA LYS A 605 -12.53 4.47 -19.83
C LYS A 605 -12.67 5.66 -18.90
N THR A 606 -11.67 6.54 -18.84
CA THR A 606 -11.63 7.67 -17.91
C THR A 606 -11.53 8.99 -18.67
N LEU A 607 -12.47 9.90 -18.41
CA LEU A 607 -12.47 11.25 -18.97
C LEU A 607 -12.61 12.29 -17.85
N ILE A 608 -11.64 13.21 -17.77
CA ILE A 608 -11.63 14.32 -16.81
C ILE A 608 -11.72 15.64 -17.57
N LEU A 609 -12.75 16.42 -17.23
CA LEU A 609 -13.12 17.74 -17.76
C LEU A 609 -13.42 18.72 -16.61
N SER A 610 -13.05 18.38 -15.37
CA SER A 610 -13.25 19.19 -14.18
C SER A 610 -12.64 20.58 -14.34
N TYR A 611 -13.30 21.63 -13.86
CA TYR A 611 -12.85 23.03 -13.95
C TYR A 611 -12.70 23.61 -15.38
N CYS A 612 -13.23 22.93 -16.42
CA CYS A 612 -13.41 23.53 -17.76
C CYS A 612 -14.55 24.56 -17.72
N SER A 613 -14.23 25.77 -17.25
CA SER A 613 -15.21 26.79 -16.86
C SER A 613 -16.01 27.42 -18.01
N ASN A 614 -15.59 27.24 -19.27
CA ASN A 614 -16.37 27.63 -20.47
C ASN A 614 -17.02 26.44 -21.21
N LEU A 615 -16.93 25.21 -20.69
CA LEU A 615 -17.54 24.03 -21.30
C LEU A 615 -19.06 24.05 -21.07
N GLU A 616 -19.82 24.53 -22.05
CA GLU A 616 -21.28 24.63 -21.96
C GLU A 616 -22.01 23.33 -22.33
N GLN A 617 -21.37 22.46 -23.13
CA GLN A 617 -21.97 21.25 -23.68
C GLN A 617 -20.99 20.07 -23.66
N PHE A 618 -21.48 18.90 -23.23
CA PHE A 618 -20.74 17.64 -23.26
C PHE A 618 -21.36 16.67 -24.29
N PRO A 619 -20.70 16.40 -25.43
CA PRO A 619 -21.08 15.29 -26.31
C PRO A 619 -20.48 13.98 -25.80
N VAL A 620 -21.18 12.86 -26.02
CA VAL A 620 -20.68 11.52 -25.70
C VAL A 620 -19.60 11.11 -26.72
N ILE A 621 -18.33 11.24 -26.32
CA ILE A 621 -17.17 10.91 -27.17
C ILE A 621 -16.73 9.44 -27.11
N SER A 622 -17.35 8.62 -26.25
CA SER A 622 -17.01 7.20 -26.11
C SER A 622 -18.10 6.41 -25.37
N GLU A 623 -18.43 5.24 -25.89
CA GLU A 623 -19.36 4.26 -25.29
C GLU A 623 -18.66 3.35 -24.23
N SER A 624 -17.33 3.41 -24.13
CA SER A 624 -16.55 2.58 -23.21
C SER A 624 -16.27 3.21 -21.85
N LEU A 625 -16.78 4.43 -21.60
CA LEU A 625 -16.52 5.17 -20.36
C LEU A 625 -16.99 4.41 -19.12
N GLU A 626 -16.09 4.35 -18.15
CA GLU A 626 -16.27 3.77 -16.82
C GLU A 626 -16.34 4.89 -15.76
N SER A 627 -15.55 5.96 -15.93
CA SER A 627 -15.56 7.16 -15.05
C SER A 627 -15.60 8.47 -15.85
N LEU A 628 -16.53 9.36 -15.49
CA LEU A 628 -16.69 10.68 -16.12
C LEU A 628 -16.72 11.80 -15.07
N TYR A 629 -15.74 12.70 -15.14
CA TYR A 629 -15.60 13.86 -14.25
C TYR A 629 -15.84 15.16 -15.01
N LEU A 630 -16.85 15.92 -14.60
CA LEU A 630 -17.34 17.15 -15.22
C LEU A 630 -17.42 18.30 -14.19
N GLN A 631 -16.69 18.21 -13.07
CA GLN A 631 -16.84 19.12 -11.92
C GLN A 631 -16.68 20.60 -12.32
N ALA A 632 -17.41 21.52 -11.69
CA ALA A 632 -17.24 22.97 -11.85
C ALA A 632 -17.27 23.48 -13.32
N THR A 633 -17.92 22.76 -14.23
CA THR A 633 -18.12 23.16 -15.63
C THR A 633 -19.33 24.09 -15.80
N ALA A 634 -19.44 24.73 -16.98
CA ALA A 634 -20.58 25.58 -17.33
C ALA A 634 -21.82 24.80 -17.85
N ILE A 635 -21.76 23.46 -17.88
CA ILE A 635 -22.78 22.60 -18.48
C ILE A 635 -24.17 22.89 -17.91
N GLU A 636 -25.13 23.19 -18.79
CA GLU A 636 -26.51 23.46 -18.40
C GLU A 636 -27.40 22.21 -18.39
N VAL A 637 -27.12 21.23 -19.26
CA VAL A 637 -27.90 20.00 -19.47
C VAL A 637 -26.97 18.86 -19.90
N ILE A 638 -27.20 17.65 -19.39
CA ILE A 638 -26.56 16.41 -19.86
C ILE A 638 -27.43 15.81 -20.98
N PRO A 639 -26.89 15.43 -22.15
CA PRO A 639 -27.69 14.97 -23.29
C PRO A 639 -28.30 13.58 -23.05
N ASP A 640 -29.42 13.31 -23.72
CA ASP A 640 -30.12 12.01 -23.63
C ASP A 640 -29.22 10.83 -24.09
N SER A 641 -28.26 11.07 -25.00
CA SER A 641 -27.27 10.06 -25.43
C SER A 641 -26.33 9.58 -24.33
N VAL A 642 -26.41 10.16 -23.12
CA VAL A 642 -25.78 9.55 -21.93
C VAL A 642 -26.25 8.10 -21.72
N GLU A 643 -27.43 7.70 -22.22
CA GLU A 643 -27.91 6.32 -22.12
C GLU A 643 -27.02 5.27 -22.83
N ASP A 644 -26.18 5.69 -23.79
CA ASP A 644 -25.21 4.83 -24.47
C ASP A 644 -24.05 4.41 -23.53
N LEU A 645 -23.84 5.11 -22.40
CA LEU A 645 -22.73 4.90 -21.47
C LEU A 645 -22.94 3.69 -20.54
N GLN A 646 -23.24 2.52 -21.09
CA GLN A 646 -23.64 1.31 -20.36
C GLN A 646 -22.58 0.75 -19.38
N LYS A 647 -21.32 1.20 -19.47
CA LYS A 647 -20.23 0.82 -18.54
C LYS A 647 -19.96 1.82 -17.41
N LEU A 648 -20.58 3.00 -17.45
CA LEU A 648 -20.26 4.11 -16.54
C LEU A 648 -20.65 3.76 -15.09
N PHE A 649 -19.65 3.66 -14.21
CA PHE A 649 -19.88 3.39 -12.79
C PHE A 649 -19.85 4.67 -11.92
N LEU A 650 -19.17 5.72 -12.39
CA LEU A 650 -19.04 7.02 -11.71
C LEU A 650 -19.37 8.18 -12.65
N LEU A 651 -20.33 9.03 -12.25
CA LEU A 651 -20.63 10.32 -12.89
C LEU A 651 -20.50 11.44 -11.86
N ASN A 652 -19.52 12.31 -12.04
CA ASN A 652 -19.21 13.39 -11.10
C ASN A 652 -19.43 14.78 -11.72
N LEU A 653 -20.48 15.44 -11.26
CA LEU A 653 -20.97 16.77 -11.66
C LEU A 653 -20.89 17.78 -10.50
N LYS A 654 -20.03 17.55 -9.50
CA LYS A 654 -19.83 18.45 -8.36
C LYS A 654 -19.61 19.91 -8.82
N ASP A 655 -20.22 20.87 -8.12
CA ASP A 655 -20.09 22.31 -8.34
C ASP A 655 -20.48 22.82 -9.76
N CYS A 656 -21.22 22.02 -10.56
CA CYS A 656 -21.80 22.46 -11.84
C CYS A 656 -22.94 23.46 -11.63
N LYS A 657 -22.58 24.69 -11.24
CA LYS A 657 -23.49 25.78 -10.88
C LYS A 657 -24.36 26.28 -12.04
N SER A 658 -24.11 25.81 -13.27
CA SER A 658 -24.99 26.05 -14.42
C SER A 658 -26.02 24.96 -14.71
N LEU A 659 -25.89 23.77 -14.13
CA LEU A 659 -26.77 22.62 -14.40
C LEU A 659 -28.21 22.91 -14.00
N LYS A 660 -29.13 22.90 -14.98
CA LYS A 660 -30.57 23.17 -14.81
C LYS A 660 -31.38 21.90 -14.62
N SER A 661 -31.02 20.86 -15.37
CA SER A 661 -31.77 19.60 -15.48
C SER A 661 -30.86 18.44 -15.88
N LEU A 662 -31.32 17.23 -15.55
CA LEU A 662 -30.74 15.95 -15.96
C LEU A 662 -31.76 15.20 -16.84
N PRO A 663 -31.31 14.31 -17.74
CA PRO A 663 -32.21 13.58 -18.62
C PRO A 663 -32.94 12.44 -17.89
N ASP A 664 -34.12 12.08 -18.38
CA ASP A 664 -34.95 11.00 -17.79
C ASP A 664 -34.39 9.59 -18.06
N CYS A 665 -33.43 9.48 -18.97
CA CYS A 665 -32.78 8.24 -19.40
C CYS A 665 -31.68 7.76 -18.44
N LEU A 666 -31.30 8.53 -17.41
CA LEU A 666 -30.29 8.12 -16.41
C LEU A 666 -30.61 6.76 -15.74
N GLY A 667 -31.90 6.36 -15.72
CA GLY A 667 -32.34 5.04 -15.29
C GLY A 667 -31.74 3.86 -16.07
N LYS A 668 -31.32 4.08 -17.33
CA LYS A 668 -30.70 3.08 -18.21
C LYS A 668 -29.23 2.79 -17.89
N LEU A 669 -28.58 3.57 -17.03
CA LEU A 669 -27.17 3.43 -16.70
C LEU A 669 -26.94 2.27 -15.72
N ARG A 670 -27.00 1.03 -16.23
CA ARG A 670 -27.00 -0.20 -15.43
C ARG A 670 -25.73 -0.43 -14.60
N ALA A 671 -24.60 0.15 -15.00
CA ALA A 671 -23.34 0.09 -14.26
C ALA A 671 -23.21 1.18 -13.17
N LEU A 672 -24.04 2.23 -13.19
CA LEU A 672 -23.82 3.45 -12.40
C LEU A 672 -24.02 3.18 -10.91
N GLN A 673 -22.93 3.34 -10.16
CA GLN A 673 -22.88 3.13 -8.71
C GLN A 673 -22.80 4.45 -7.97
N GLU A 674 -22.20 5.49 -8.56
CA GLU A 674 -21.94 6.77 -7.90
C GLU A 674 -22.35 7.95 -8.77
N LEU A 675 -23.25 8.78 -8.25
CA LEU A 675 -23.73 10.01 -8.88
C LEU A 675 -23.54 11.18 -7.93
N ILE A 676 -22.64 12.09 -8.29
CA ILE A 676 -22.25 13.25 -7.47
C ILE A 676 -22.75 14.53 -8.16
N LEU A 677 -23.65 15.25 -7.50
CA LEU A 677 -24.31 16.47 -7.98
C LEU A 677 -24.21 17.61 -6.95
N SER A 678 -23.41 17.43 -5.90
CA SER A 678 -23.17 18.40 -4.83
C SER A 678 -22.82 19.79 -5.38
N GLY A 679 -23.43 20.86 -4.87
CA GLY A 679 -23.18 22.24 -5.32
C GLY A 679 -23.86 22.67 -6.63
N CYS A 680 -24.68 21.81 -7.27
CA CYS A 680 -25.46 22.16 -8.47
C CYS A 680 -26.65 23.08 -8.12
N SER A 681 -26.38 24.33 -7.73
CA SER A 681 -27.37 25.25 -7.17
C SER A 681 -28.53 25.66 -8.11
N LYS A 682 -28.37 25.52 -9.43
CA LYS A 682 -29.45 25.73 -10.42
C LYS A 682 -30.35 24.49 -10.62
N LEU A 683 -29.94 23.30 -10.17
CA LEU A 683 -30.70 22.05 -10.31
C LEU A 683 -31.86 22.05 -9.31
N LYS A 684 -33.08 22.30 -9.78
CA LYS A 684 -34.28 22.49 -8.93
C LYS A 684 -35.07 21.22 -8.65
N MET A 685 -34.89 20.19 -9.46
CA MET A 685 -35.59 18.90 -9.38
C MET A 685 -34.65 17.79 -9.86
N PHE A 686 -34.82 16.60 -9.30
CA PHE A 686 -34.25 15.37 -9.87
C PHE A 686 -35.22 14.81 -10.93
N PRO A 687 -34.75 14.21 -12.03
CA PRO A 687 -35.63 13.79 -13.13
C PRO A 687 -36.56 12.63 -12.75
N GLU A 688 -37.72 12.58 -13.43
CA GLU A 688 -38.61 11.42 -13.42
C GLU A 688 -38.01 10.32 -14.31
N LEU A 689 -37.28 9.39 -13.69
CA LEU A 689 -36.52 8.36 -14.41
C LEU A 689 -37.44 7.37 -15.16
N LYS A 690 -37.15 7.11 -16.44
CA LYS A 690 -37.86 6.10 -17.24
C LYS A 690 -37.65 4.66 -16.75
N GLU A 691 -36.46 4.38 -16.23
CA GLU A 691 -36.02 3.07 -15.72
C GLU A 691 -35.44 3.22 -14.30
N LYS A 692 -35.26 2.11 -13.58
CA LYS A 692 -34.79 2.09 -12.19
C LYS A 692 -33.27 1.97 -12.16
N MET A 693 -32.59 2.82 -11.38
CA MET A 693 -31.13 2.82 -11.25
C MET A 693 -30.62 1.67 -10.37
N GLU A 694 -30.72 0.42 -10.87
CA GLU A 694 -30.59 -0.81 -10.06
C GLU A 694 -29.29 -0.93 -9.26
N SER A 695 -28.18 -0.43 -9.80
CA SER A 695 -26.83 -0.54 -9.23
C SER A 695 -26.40 0.64 -8.34
N LEU A 696 -27.21 1.71 -8.23
CA LEU A 696 -26.78 2.95 -7.57
C LEU A 696 -26.54 2.73 -6.07
N LYS A 697 -25.35 3.12 -5.59
CA LYS A 697 -24.88 2.99 -4.21
C LYS A 697 -24.69 4.33 -3.51
N ILE A 698 -24.26 5.36 -4.23
CA ILE A 698 -23.99 6.70 -3.68
C ILE A 698 -24.70 7.74 -4.53
N LEU A 699 -25.50 8.59 -3.86
CA LEU A 699 -26.15 9.74 -4.46
C LEU A 699 -25.91 10.98 -3.59
N LEU A 700 -25.12 11.93 -4.10
CA LEU A 700 -24.81 13.19 -3.40
C LEU A 700 -25.52 14.35 -4.10
N LEU A 701 -26.44 15.01 -3.40
CA LEU A 701 -27.29 16.10 -3.89
C LEU A 701 -27.23 17.32 -2.96
N ASP A 702 -26.18 17.48 -2.15
CA ASP A 702 -26.07 18.59 -1.21
C ASP A 702 -25.84 19.95 -1.88
N GLY A 703 -26.35 21.03 -1.31
CA GLY A 703 -26.19 22.39 -1.84
C GLY A 703 -26.80 22.62 -3.23
N THR A 704 -27.82 21.83 -3.62
CA THR A 704 -28.55 22.03 -4.88
C THR A 704 -29.78 22.93 -4.69
N GLY A 705 -30.53 23.19 -5.76
CA GLY A 705 -31.81 23.91 -5.70
C GLY A 705 -33.02 23.01 -5.37
N ILE A 706 -32.80 21.75 -4.99
CA ILE A 706 -33.86 20.73 -4.89
C ILE A 706 -34.80 20.97 -3.70
N LYS A 707 -36.11 20.87 -3.97
CA LYS A 707 -37.20 21.06 -2.98
C LYS A 707 -37.96 19.79 -2.61
N GLN A 708 -37.76 18.70 -3.36
CA GLN A 708 -38.41 17.41 -3.14
C GLN A 708 -37.38 16.30 -3.29
N MET A 709 -37.40 15.34 -2.36
CA MET A 709 -36.54 14.16 -2.42
C MET A 709 -36.84 13.32 -3.67
N PRO A 710 -35.82 12.77 -4.38
CA PRO A 710 -36.02 11.92 -5.56
C PRO A 710 -36.98 10.76 -5.33
N MET A 711 -37.76 10.40 -6.36
CA MET A 711 -38.76 9.34 -6.31
C MET A 711 -38.11 7.97 -6.07
N LEU A 712 -38.54 7.29 -5.00
CA LEU A 712 -38.07 5.94 -4.70
C LEU A 712 -38.87 4.87 -5.46
N LEU A 713 -40.19 4.96 -5.45
CA LEU A 713 -41.13 4.12 -6.20
C LEU A 713 -42.44 4.91 -6.46
N HIS A 714 -43.06 4.76 -7.63
CA HIS A 714 -44.34 5.42 -7.95
C HIS A 714 -45.54 4.54 -7.55
N CYS A 715 -46.02 4.68 -6.31
CA CYS A 715 -47.35 4.21 -5.94
C CYS A 715 -48.43 5.09 -6.59
N SER A 716 -49.05 4.62 -7.67
CA SER A 716 -50.18 5.29 -8.30
C SER A 716 -51.38 5.35 -7.35
N GLN A 717 -51.68 6.54 -6.82
CA GLN A 717 -52.82 6.75 -5.93
C GLN A 717 -54.15 6.55 -6.66
N SER A 718 -54.81 5.43 -6.44
CA SER A 718 -56.22 5.26 -6.80
C SER A 718 -57.09 6.05 -5.82
N GLN A 719 -57.87 7.01 -6.33
CA GLN A 719 -58.79 7.81 -5.52
C GLN A 719 -59.92 6.91 -4.97
N GLY A 720 -59.97 6.65 -3.64
CA GLY A 720 -60.82 5.58 -3.16
C GLY A 720 -61.08 5.45 -1.64
N LYS A 721 -61.54 6.51 -0.98
CA LYS A 721 -62.17 6.50 0.38
C LYS A 721 -61.24 6.16 1.57
N ALA A 722 -61.66 6.62 2.75
CA ALA A 722 -60.87 6.62 3.97
C ALA A 722 -60.75 5.24 4.63
N PHE A 723 -59.53 4.86 5.00
CA PHE A 723 -59.24 3.83 6.00
C PHE A 723 -58.56 4.46 7.21
N ALA A 724 -59.36 5.02 8.12
CA ALA A 724 -58.89 5.27 9.48
C ALA A 724 -58.66 3.92 10.19
N ASN A 725 -57.67 3.89 11.10
CA ASN A 725 -57.40 2.79 12.04
C ASN A 725 -56.94 1.44 11.43
N LYS A 726 -55.78 1.42 10.76
CA LYS A 726 -54.85 0.28 10.77
C LYS A 726 -53.39 0.80 10.94
N PRO A 727 -52.52 0.17 11.77
CA PRO A 727 -51.16 0.70 12.00
C PRO A 727 -50.15 0.46 10.87
N PHE A 728 -50.44 -0.45 9.93
CA PHE A 728 -49.56 -0.80 8.81
C PHE A 728 -50.41 -1.09 7.55
N PRO A 729 -50.00 -0.63 6.36
CA PRO A 729 -50.52 -1.15 5.09
C PRO A 729 -50.16 -2.62 4.92
N ASP A 730 -51.11 -3.43 4.42
CA ASP A 730 -50.86 -4.84 4.13
C ASP A 730 -50.03 -4.98 2.84
N ILE A 731 -48.87 -5.66 2.94
CA ILE A 731 -47.77 -5.72 1.94
C ILE A 731 -48.15 -6.42 0.61
N GLN A 732 -49.41 -6.85 0.45
CA GLN A 732 -49.93 -7.55 -0.73
C GLN A 732 -51.07 -6.80 -1.45
N THR A 733 -51.21 -5.49 -1.22
CA THR A 733 -52.01 -4.65 -2.13
C THR A 733 -51.23 -4.41 -3.42
N HIS A 734 -51.73 -4.94 -4.54
CA HIS A 734 -51.14 -4.79 -5.88
C HIS A 734 -51.16 -3.33 -6.37
N CYS A 735 -50.23 -2.52 -5.87
CA CYS A 735 -49.82 -1.29 -6.53
C CYS A 735 -49.12 -1.69 -7.84
N GLY A 736 -49.47 -1.04 -8.96
CA GLY A 736 -48.80 -1.28 -10.23
C GLY A 736 -47.33 -0.92 -10.13
N LEU A 737 -46.44 -1.91 -10.20
CA LEU A 737 -45.00 -1.71 -10.06
C LEU A 737 -44.46 -0.90 -11.25
N SER A 738 -44.26 0.39 -11.02
CA SER A 738 -43.47 1.25 -11.89
C SER A 738 -42.00 0.83 -11.82
N ASN A 739 -41.37 0.52 -12.95
CA ASN A 739 -39.92 0.27 -13.01
C ASN A 739 -39.10 1.58 -13.02
N SER A 740 -39.54 2.60 -12.28
CA SER A 740 -38.97 3.96 -12.25
C SER A 740 -38.62 4.38 -10.83
N GLY A 741 -37.44 4.99 -10.65
CA GLY A 741 -36.99 5.55 -9.37
C GLY A 741 -35.61 5.07 -8.92
N LEU A 742 -35.24 5.45 -7.69
CA LEU A 742 -34.00 4.99 -7.06
C LEU A 742 -34.09 3.52 -6.62
N SER A 743 -32.95 2.85 -6.52
CA SER A 743 -32.89 1.43 -6.11
C SER A 743 -32.66 1.24 -4.61
N SER A 744 -33.11 0.09 -4.10
CA SER A 744 -32.88 -0.38 -2.73
C SER A 744 -31.43 -0.83 -2.46
N SER A 745 -30.56 -0.76 -3.46
CA SER A 745 -29.10 -0.88 -3.39
C SER A 745 -28.40 0.33 -2.75
N LEU A 746 -29.09 1.47 -2.64
CA LEU A 746 -28.48 2.73 -2.20
C LEU A 746 -27.89 2.59 -0.78
N LEU A 747 -26.60 2.92 -0.64
CA LEU A 747 -25.82 2.85 0.60
C LEU A 747 -25.63 4.21 1.26
N SER A 748 -25.51 5.27 0.46
CA SER A 748 -25.30 6.65 0.89
C SER A 748 -26.22 7.61 0.14
N LEU A 749 -26.90 8.48 0.88
CA LEU A 749 -27.73 9.56 0.35
C LEU A 749 -27.40 10.86 1.08
N CYS A 750 -26.88 11.85 0.35
CA CYS A 750 -26.67 13.20 0.88
C CYS A 750 -27.68 14.18 0.26
N LEU A 751 -28.41 14.88 1.12
CA LEU A 751 -29.39 15.91 0.79
C LEU A 751 -29.10 17.22 1.55
N SER A 752 -27.92 17.39 2.15
CA SER A 752 -27.55 18.54 2.99
C SER A 752 -27.75 19.90 2.29
N GLY A 753 -28.22 20.90 3.02
CA GLY A 753 -28.37 22.29 2.56
C GLY A 753 -29.52 22.52 1.57
N ASN A 754 -30.33 21.51 1.28
CA ASN A 754 -31.46 21.64 0.37
C ASN A 754 -32.72 22.22 1.04
N ASP A 755 -33.61 22.73 0.20
CA ASP A 755 -34.77 23.53 0.61
C ASP A 755 -36.02 22.63 0.86
N LEU A 756 -35.78 21.39 1.32
CA LEU A 756 -36.76 20.31 1.51
C LEU A 756 -37.74 20.60 2.65
N GLU A 757 -39.05 20.33 2.45
CA GLU A 757 -40.05 20.39 3.54
C GLU A 757 -40.30 19.03 4.21
N SER A 758 -40.19 17.93 3.47
CA SER A 758 -40.36 16.54 3.94
C SER A 758 -39.54 15.56 3.11
N LEU A 759 -39.27 14.37 3.67
CA LEU A 759 -38.77 13.20 2.92
C LEU A 759 -39.95 12.34 2.44
N GLN A 760 -39.69 11.33 1.60
CA GLN A 760 -40.73 10.38 1.17
C GLN A 760 -41.01 9.32 2.25
N ASP A 761 -42.27 9.01 2.53
CA ASP A 761 -42.68 8.06 3.59
C ASP A 761 -42.14 6.63 3.39
N ASN A 762 -41.92 6.25 2.13
CA ASN A 762 -41.35 4.97 1.72
C ASN A 762 -39.81 4.88 1.88
N ILE A 763 -39.12 5.91 2.41
CA ILE A 763 -37.66 5.85 2.65
C ILE A 763 -37.25 4.65 3.52
N SER A 764 -38.12 4.21 4.42
CA SER A 764 -37.99 2.96 5.21
C SER A 764 -37.67 1.70 4.38
N GLN A 765 -38.00 1.68 3.08
CA GLN A 765 -37.76 0.57 2.15
C GLN A 765 -36.33 0.52 1.59
N LEU A 766 -35.48 1.53 1.86
CA LEU A 766 -34.07 1.53 1.46
C LEU A 766 -33.23 0.68 2.43
N TYR A 767 -33.49 -0.62 2.49
CA TYR A 767 -32.89 -1.56 3.44
C TYR A 767 -31.35 -1.63 3.41
N GLN A 768 -30.68 -1.17 2.35
CA GLN A 768 -29.21 -1.13 2.30
C GLN A 768 -28.60 0.22 2.73
N LEU A 769 -29.41 1.25 2.98
CA LEU A 769 -28.93 2.60 3.29
C LEU A 769 -28.23 2.63 4.65
N LYS A 770 -26.95 3.00 4.64
CA LYS A 770 -26.07 3.11 5.81
C LYS A 770 -25.94 4.56 6.27
N TRP A 771 -25.92 5.50 5.33
CA TRP A 771 -25.69 6.93 5.60
C TRP A 771 -26.79 7.79 4.98
N LEU A 772 -27.38 8.67 5.79
CA LEU A 772 -28.35 9.67 5.36
C LEU A 772 -27.95 11.03 5.96
N ASP A 773 -27.55 11.95 5.09
CA ASP A 773 -27.13 13.30 5.47
C ASP A 773 -28.18 14.33 5.04
N LEU A 774 -28.68 15.09 6.02
CA LEU A 774 -29.74 16.08 5.94
C LEU A 774 -29.30 17.42 6.58
N LYS A 775 -28.00 17.64 6.82
CA LYS A 775 -27.51 18.86 7.51
C LYS A 775 -28.08 20.12 6.86
N ASN A 776 -28.42 21.15 7.64
CA ASN A 776 -28.89 22.45 7.16
C ASN A 776 -30.13 22.41 6.23
N CYS A 777 -30.95 21.34 6.25
CA CYS A 777 -32.25 21.30 5.59
C CYS A 777 -33.29 22.12 6.38
N LYS A 778 -33.11 23.45 6.39
CA LYS A 778 -33.79 24.38 7.32
C LYS A 778 -35.33 24.41 7.24
N LYS A 779 -35.91 23.93 6.14
CA LYS A 779 -37.37 23.83 5.95
C LYS A 779 -37.96 22.47 6.30
N LEU A 780 -37.14 21.47 6.63
CA LEU A 780 -37.57 20.10 6.90
C LEU A 780 -38.40 20.07 8.19
N LYS A 781 -39.71 19.79 8.08
CA LYS A 781 -40.66 19.80 9.21
C LYS A 781 -40.71 18.47 9.95
N SER A 782 -40.57 17.37 9.21
CA SER A 782 -40.69 16.01 9.74
C SER A 782 -39.83 15.00 8.99
N ILE A 783 -39.24 14.08 9.75
CA ILE A 783 -38.59 12.88 9.24
C ILE A 783 -39.56 11.69 9.41
N PRO A 784 -39.89 10.92 8.35
CA PRO A 784 -40.75 9.74 8.43
C PRO A 784 -40.01 8.55 9.08
N VAL A 785 -40.58 7.34 9.00
CA VAL A 785 -39.91 6.12 9.47
C VAL A 785 -38.67 5.85 8.60
N LEU A 786 -37.50 5.80 9.24
CA LEU A 786 -36.19 5.63 8.58
C LEU A 786 -35.87 4.17 8.23
N PRO A 787 -34.88 3.92 7.36
CA PRO A 787 -34.33 2.59 7.12
C PRO A 787 -33.84 1.90 8.41
N PRO A 788 -34.11 0.59 8.62
CA PRO A 788 -33.69 -0.12 9.83
C PRO A 788 -32.17 -0.23 9.97
N ASN A 789 -31.46 -0.36 8.85
CA ASN A 789 -30.03 -0.64 8.77
C ASN A 789 -29.15 0.62 8.75
N LEU A 790 -29.73 1.79 8.99
CA LEU A 790 -29.01 3.06 8.99
C LEU A 790 -27.95 3.08 10.11
N LYS A 791 -26.70 3.35 9.72
CA LYS A 791 -25.54 3.56 10.61
C LYS A 791 -25.40 5.02 11.04
N CYS A 792 -25.65 5.97 10.14
CA CYS A 792 -25.59 7.39 10.46
C CYS A 792 -26.78 8.16 9.88
N LEU A 793 -27.40 8.97 10.74
CA LEU A 793 -28.24 10.09 10.37
C LEU A 793 -27.56 11.37 10.85
N ASP A 794 -27.40 12.36 9.97
CA ASP A 794 -27.01 13.71 10.38
C ASP A 794 -28.04 14.74 9.91
N ALA A 795 -28.79 15.30 10.84
CA ALA A 795 -29.79 16.34 10.62
C ALA A 795 -29.39 17.66 11.29
N HIS A 796 -28.10 17.90 11.55
CA HIS A 796 -27.63 19.13 12.19
C HIS A 796 -28.12 20.40 11.46
N GLY A 797 -28.72 21.35 12.17
CA GLY A 797 -29.18 22.63 11.58
C GLY A 797 -30.51 22.57 10.82
N CYS A 798 -31.32 21.52 11.02
CA CYS A 798 -32.70 21.49 10.52
C CYS A 798 -33.62 22.36 11.39
N ASP A 799 -33.52 23.69 11.22
CA ASP A 799 -34.20 24.73 12.02
C ASP A 799 -35.73 24.56 12.15
N SER A 800 -36.38 23.87 11.20
CA SER A 800 -37.82 23.61 11.21
C SER A 800 -38.24 22.23 11.69
N LEU A 801 -37.31 21.35 12.08
CA LEU A 801 -37.62 19.95 12.39
C LEU A 801 -38.37 19.84 13.72
N GLU A 802 -39.67 19.55 13.64
CA GLU A 802 -40.57 19.36 14.77
C GLU A 802 -40.72 17.88 15.13
N LYS A 803 -40.86 17.01 14.12
CA LYS A 803 -41.34 15.62 14.28
C LYS A 803 -40.40 14.58 13.68
N VAL A 804 -40.41 13.38 14.26
CA VAL A 804 -39.78 12.17 13.70
C VAL A 804 -40.73 10.98 13.76
N GLY A 805 -40.47 9.95 12.96
CA GLY A 805 -41.29 8.73 12.88
C GLY A 805 -41.55 8.04 14.23
N THR A 806 -42.70 7.39 14.31
CA THR A 806 -43.15 6.56 15.45
C THR A 806 -43.37 5.11 14.98
N PRO A 807 -42.39 4.20 15.13
CA PRO A 807 -41.03 4.38 15.66
C PRO A 807 -40.09 5.10 14.68
N LEU A 808 -38.94 5.59 15.17
CA LEU A 808 -37.95 6.33 14.37
C LEU A 808 -37.45 5.52 13.16
N ALA A 809 -37.23 4.22 13.35
CA ALA A 809 -37.05 3.22 12.30
C ALA A 809 -37.59 1.88 12.79
N LEU A 810 -37.69 0.90 11.89
CA LEU A 810 -37.91 -0.50 12.30
C LEU A 810 -36.67 -1.03 13.05
N LEU A 811 -36.91 -1.94 13.99
CA LEU A 811 -35.86 -2.64 14.75
C LEU A 811 -35.58 -3.98 14.06
N MET A 812 -34.33 -4.20 13.64
CA MET A 812 -33.88 -5.48 13.08
C MET A 812 -32.55 -5.89 13.71
N VAL A 813 -32.35 -7.19 13.87
CA VAL A 813 -31.04 -7.76 14.24
C VAL A 813 -30.12 -7.66 13.03
N THR A 814 -28.99 -7.00 13.18
CA THR A 814 -27.97 -6.88 12.13
C THR A 814 -26.60 -7.22 12.69
N GLY A 815 -25.69 -7.72 11.86
CA GLY A 815 -24.28 -7.88 12.22
C GLY A 815 -23.50 -6.56 12.26
N GLN A 816 -24.16 -5.42 12.52
CA GLN A 816 -23.57 -4.08 12.50
C GLN A 816 -23.67 -3.45 13.89
N ILE A 817 -22.54 -2.92 14.35
CA ILE A 817 -22.26 -2.79 15.79
C ILE A 817 -22.23 -1.32 16.27
N HIS A 818 -22.13 -0.36 15.34
CA HIS A 818 -22.14 1.08 15.61
C HIS A 818 -23.27 1.80 14.87
N CYS A 819 -23.95 2.73 15.55
CA CYS A 819 -25.02 3.58 14.99
C CYS A 819 -25.03 4.96 15.67
N THR A 820 -25.17 6.05 14.91
CA THR A 820 -25.18 7.43 15.42
C THR A 820 -26.26 8.30 14.77
N PHE A 821 -27.08 8.97 15.57
CA PHE A 821 -28.19 9.82 15.11
C PHE A 821 -28.07 11.27 15.63
N ILE A 822 -27.64 12.20 14.78
CA ILE A 822 -27.34 13.59 15.13
C ILE A 822 -28.51 14.51 14.75
N PHE A 823 -28.99 15.29 15.72
CA PHE A 823 -30.03 16.32 15.53
C PHE A 823 -29.62 17.67 16.18
N THR A 824 -28.34 18.01 16.20
CA THR A 824 -27.86 19.26 16.84
C THR A 824 -28.43 20.51 16.14
N ASN A 825 -28.75 21.55 16.91
CA ASN A 825 -29.49 22.75 16.50
C ASN A 825 -30.93 22.54 15.97
N CYS A 826 -31.50 21.31 16.01
CA CYS A 826 -32.92 21.06 15.67
C CYS A 826 -33.87 21.55 16.78
N ASN A 827 -33.87 22.87 17.01
CA ASN A 827 -34.42 23.50 18.22
C ASN A 827 -35.95 23.35 18.37
N LYS A 828 -36.67 23.07 17.27
CA LYS A 828 -38.13 22.85 17.28
C LYS A 828 -38.57 21.42 17.63
N LEU A 829 -37.64 20.46 17.78
CA LEU A 829 -37.99 19.06 18.05
C LEU A 829 -38.94 18.94 19.26
N ASP A 830 -40.13 18.40 19.05
CA ASP A 830 -41.13 18.28 20.09
C ASP A 830 -40.76 17.19 21.12
N GLN A 831 -41.46 17.18 22.26
CA GLN A 831 -41.15 16.27 23.36
C GLN A 831 -41.47 14.80 23.03
N VAL A 832 -42.41 14.55 22.11
CA VAL A 832 -42.73 13.21 21.62
C VAL A 832 -41.60 12.73 20.72
N ALA A 833 -41.14 13.58 19.79
CA ALA A 833 -40.00 13.29 18.92
C ALA A 833 -38.71 12.98 19.72
N LYS A 834 -38.40 13.79 20.73
CA LYS A 834 -37.27 13.53 21.66
C LYS A 834 -37.44 12.19 22.39
N SER A 835 -38.63 11.89 22.91
CA SER A 835 -38.95 10.60 23.54
C SER A 835 -38.78 9.41 22.58
N ASN A 836 -39.21 9.55 21.32
CA ASN A 836 -39.08 8.53 20.28
C ASN A 836 -37.62 8.24 19.94
N ILE A 837 -36.78 9.28 19.82
CA ILE A 837 -35.34 9.16 19.58
C ILE A 837 -34.67 8.37 20.71
N ILE A 838 -34.92 8.74 21.97
CA ILE A 838 -34.38 8.04 23.14
C ILE A 838 -34.86 6.58 23.17
N SER A 839 -36.16 6.35 22.97
CA SER A 839 -36.79 5.04 23.00
C SER A 839 -36.26 4.10 21.91
N TYR A 840 -36.08 4.60 20.68
CA TYR A 840 -35.49 3.82 19.58
C TYR A 840 -34.02 3.48 19.87
N THR A 841 -33.19 4.46 20.25
CA THR A 841 -31.76 4.25 20.53
C THR A 841 -31.56 3.23 21.66
N ARG A 842 -32.36 3.32 22.74
CA ARG A 842 -32.39 2.33 23.83
C ARG A 842 -32.75 0.92 23.34
N LYS A 843 -33.85 0.78 22.60
CA LYS A 843 -34.33 -0.52 22.09
C LYS A 843 -33.35 -1.15 21.08
N LYS A 844 -32.72 -0.36 20.20
CA LYS A 844 -31.68 -0.85 19.28
C LYS A 844 -30.47 -1.37 20.05
N SER A 845 -30.09 -0.74 21.16
CA SER A 845 -28.97 -1.20 21.99
C SER A 845 -29.28 -2.49 22.75
N GLN A 846 -30.50 -2.64 23.27
CA GLN A 846 -30.94 -3.90 23.89
C GLN A 846 -30.90 -5.05 22.85
N LEU A 847 -31.49 -4.83 21.66
CA LEU A 847 -31.53 -5.82 20.59
C LEU A 847 -30.14 -6.25 20.09
N ILE A 848 -29.19 -5.31 19.97
CA ILE A 848 -27.82 -5.62 19.52
C ILE A 848 -27.02 -6.34 20.63
N SER A 849 -27.13 -5.93 21.89
CA SER A 849 -26.51 -6.69 23.00
C SER A 849 -27.09 -8.11 23.13
N ASP A 850 -28.40 -8.27 22.98
CA ASP A 850 -29.06 -9.58 23.02
C ASP A 850 -28.68 -10.50 21.84
N ALA A 851 -28.24 -9.92 20.71
CA ALA A 851 -27.65 -10.67 19.61
C ALA A 851 -26.19 -11.05 19.89
N LEU A 852 -25.36 -10.10 20.32
CA LEU A 852 -23.95 -10.32 20.67
C LEU A 852 -23.79 -11.39 21.77
N ASN A 853 -24.67 -11.38 22.78
CA ASN A 853 -24.70 -12.39 23.84
C ASN A 853 -24.98 -13.83 23.34
N ARG A 854 -25.56 -14.00 22.15
CA ARG A 854 -25.83 -15.32 21.54
C ARG A 854 -24.71 -15.76 20.60
N TYR A 855 -24.11 -14.83 19.87
CA TYR A 855 -23.03 -15.10 18.91
C TYR A 855 -21.65 -14.95 19.57
N ASN A 856 -21.38 -15.84 20.52
CA ASN A 856 -20.19 -15.78 21.38
C ASN A 856 -18.91 -16.22 20.62
N GLY A 857 -18.30 -15.30 19.88
CA GLY A 857 -17.04 -15.55 19.16
C GLY A 857 -16.46 -14.35 18.41
N GLY A 858 -15.26 -13.92 18.81
CA GLY A 858 -14.44 -12.95 18.06
C GLY A 858 -14.23 -11.59 18.75
N PHE A 859 -13.23 -10.85 18.27
CA PHE A 859 -12.89 -9.53 18.79
C PHE A 859 -13.87 -8.47 18.28
N VAL A 860 -14.74 -7.97 19.16
CA VAL A 860 -15.51 -6.74 18.93
C VAL A 860 -14.95 -5.63 19.80
N LEU A 861 -14.53 -4.53 19.17
CA LEU A 861 -14.20 -3.27 19.82
C LEU A 861 -15.39 -2.30 19.71
N GLU A 862 -15.63 -1.54 20.79
CA GLU A 862 -16.51 -0.37 20.87
C GLU A 862 -17.88 -0.47 20.16
N SER A 863 -18.81 -1.24 20.74
CA SER A 863 -20.25 -1.12 20.41
C SER A 863 -20.84 0.15 21.02
N LEU A 864 -20.97 1.20 20.20
CA LEU A 864 -21.66 2.44 20.56
C LEU A 864 -22.92 2.63 19.72
N ILE A 865 -24.05 2.82 20.39
CA ILE A 865 -25.24 3.43 19.79
C ILE A 865 -25.45 4.81 20.41
N GLY A 866 -25.31 5.86 19.61
CA GLY A 866 -25.31 7.25 20.07
C GLY A 866 -26.43 8.11 19.45
N THR A 867 -26.89 9.12 20.20
CA THR A 867 -27.75 10.19 19.66
C THR A 867 -27.55 11.52 20.39
N CYS A 868 -27.82 12.64 19.73
CA CYS A 868 -27.78 13.96 20.35
C CYS A 868 -28.80 14.94 19.76
N PHE A 869 -29.35 15.83 20.60
CA PHE A 869 -30.40 16.81 20.27
C PHE A 869 -30.40 18.00 21.26
N PRO A 870 -31.03 19.16 20.96
CA PRO A 870 -31.06 20.31 21.85
C PRO A 870 -31.82 20.04 23.14
N GLY A 871 -31.24 20.44 24.28
CA GLY A 871 -31.85 20.32 25.59
C GLY A 871 -30.87 20.58 26.74
N CYS A 872 -31.39 21.10 27.85
CA CYS A 872 -30.63 21.47 29.05
C CYS A 872 -30.78 20.47 30.22
N GLU A 873 -31.57 19.42 30.04
CA GLU A 873 -31.90 18.42 31.06
C GLU A 873 -31.46 17.01 30.65
N VAL A 874 -31.07 16.21 31.65
CA VAL A 874 -30.92 14.77 31.48
C VAL A 874 -32.33 14.15 31.38
N PRO A 875 -32.62 13.24 30.45
CA PRO A 875 -33.96 12.66 30.34
C PRO A 875 -34.39 11.93 31.61
N ALA A 876 -35.66 12.06 31.99
CA ALA A 876 -36.25 11.37 33.16
C ALA A 876 -36.20 9.83 33.08
N SER A 877 -35.77 9.24 31.95
CA SER A 877 -35.49 7.82 31.78
C SER A 877 -34.12 7.37 32.32
N PHE A 878 -33.35 8.26 32.97
CA PHE A 878 -32.08 7.96 33.61
C PHE A 878 -32.21 7.87 35.14
N ASP A 879 -31.79 6.74 35.70
CA ASP A 879 -31.94 6.35 37.11
C ASP A 879 -31.10 7.24 38.04
N HIS A 880 -29.91 7.62 37.58
CA HIS A 880 -28.98 8.47 38.31
C HIS A 880 -28.65 9.71 37.48
N GLN A 881 -28.73 10.88 38.11
CA GLN A 881 -28.49 12.18 37.47
C GLN A 881 -27.73 13.12 38.42
N GLY A 882 -26.89 13.99 37.88
CA GLY A 882 -26.09 14.93 38.67
C GLY A 882 -25.71 16.19 37.90
N PHE A 883 -25.21 17.20 38.62
CA PHE A 883 -24.71 18.45 38.07
C PHE A 883 -23.19 18.40 37.90
N GLY A 884 -22.69 19.02 36.82
CA GLY A 884 -21.27 19.02 36.47
C GLY A 884 -20.84 17.79 35.66
N SER A 885 -19.55 17.49 35.72
CA SER A 885 -18.88 16.44 34.94
C SER A 885 -18.64 15.12 35.70
N VAL A 886 -19.05 15.01 36.97
CA VAL A 886 -18.80 13.82 37.80
C VAL A 886 -20.10 13.34 38.44
N LEU A 887 -20.36 12.03 38.35
CA LEU A 887 -21.52 11.36 38.95
C LEU A 887 -21.04 10.12 39.71
N GLU A 888 -21.40 10.01 41.00
CA GLU A 888 -20.97 8.88 41.84
C GLU A 888 -22.18 8.06 42.37
N PRO A 889 -22.81 7.23 41.52
CA PRO A 889 -24.00 6.48 41.90
C PRO A 889 -23.65 5.24 42.72
N LYS A 890 -24.43 5.01 43.78
CA LYS A 890 -24.42 3.76 44.55
C LYS A 890 -25.21 2.71 43.78
N LEU A 891 -24.58 1.58 43.49
CA LEU A 891 -25.15 0.50 42.68
C LEU A 891 -25.89 -0.53 43.56
N PRO A 892 -26.98 -1.14 43.08
CA PRO A 892 -27.63 -2.26 43.76
C PRO A 892 -26.66 -3.42 44.02
N ARG A 893 -26.75 -4.11 45.16
CA ARG A 893 -25.80 -5.16 45.57
C ARG A 893 -25.65 -6.37 44.62
N HIS A 894 -26.53 -6.51 43.63
CA HIS A 894 -26.49 -7.54 42.59
C HIS A 894 -26.75 -6.97 41.19
N TRP A 895 -26.25 -5.75 40.91
CA TRP A 895 -26.49 -5.04 39.65
C TRP A 895 -25.92 -5.75 38.41
N CYS A 896 -24.84 -6.52 38.57
CA CYS A 896 -24.18 -7.31 37.53
C CYS A 896 -24.76 -8.74 37.40
N ASP A 897 -26.08 -8.88 37.52
CA ASP A 897 -26.80 -10.12 37.20
C ASP A 897 -26.73 -10.44 35.69
N SER A 898 -26.91 -11.71 35.36
CA SER A 898 -27.03 -12.31 34.01
C SER A 898 -27.95 -11.59 33.01
N ARG A 899 -28.81 -10.68 33.48
CA ARG A 899 -29.76 -9.88 32.69
C ARG A 899 -29.22 -8.50 32.28
N LEU A 900 -28.02 -8.10 32.73
CA LEU A 900 -27.41 -6.83 32.37
C LEU A 900 -26.84 -6.90 30.94
N THR A 901 -27.35 -6.07 30.03
CA THR A 901 -26.96 -6.04 28.61
C THR A 901 -26.05 -4.86 28.26
N GLY A 902 -26.00 -3.83 29.10
CA GLY A 902 -25.08 -2.71 28.96
C GLY A 902 -25.34 -1.58 29.94
N ILE A 903 -24.74 -0.42 29.66
CA ILE A 903 -25.01 0.83 30.38
C ILE A 903 -25.50 1.92 29.42
N ALA A 904 -26.23 2.88 29.98
CA ALA A 904 -26.62 4.11 29.31
C ALA A 904 -25.91 5.29 29.97
N LEU A 905 -25.33 6.15 29.15
CA LEU A 905 -24.59 7.35 29.54
C LEU A 905 -25.26 8.57 28.94
N CYS A 906 -25.41 9.64 29.73
CA CYS A 906 -25.94 10.91 29.27
C CYS A 906 -25.05 12.08 29.72
N ALA A 907 -24.84 13.05 28.83
CA ALA A 907 -24.18 14.31 29.14
C ALA A 907 -24.93 15.48 28.50
N VAL A 908 -25.22 16.51 29.30
CA VAL A 908 -25.71 17.79 28.82
C VAL A 908 -24.51 18.72 28.67
N ILE A 909 -24.14 19.04 27.44
CA ILE A 909 -22.99 19.91 27.13
C ILE A 909 -23.49 21.33 26.81
N MET A 910 -22.83 22.32 27.39
CA MET A 910 -22.99 23.74 27.08
C MET A 910 -21.76 24.27 26.33
N PHE A 911 -22.02 25.15 25.36
CA PHE A 911 -21.06 25.65 24.38
C PHE A 911 -20.91 27.18 24.51
N PRO A 912 -20.44 27.72 25.66
CA PRO A 912 -20.30 29.16 25.85
C PRO A 912 -19.29 29.74 24.87
N ASP A 913 -19.74 30.67 24.02
CA ASP A 913 -18.95 31.41 23.03
C ASP A 913 -17.99 30.55 22.20
N CYS A 914 -18.41 29.32 21.91
CA CYS A 914 -17.70 28.33 21.10
C CYS A 914 -17.84 28.63 19.60
N HIS A 915 -17.39 29.81 19.18
CA HIS A 915 -17.05 30.05 17.78
C HIS A 915 -15.90 29.12 17.40
N HIS A 916 -16.13 28.35 16.32
CA HIS A 916 -15.22 27.38 15.70
C HIS A 916 -14.85 26.17 16.59
N GLN A 917 -15.46 25.02 16.31
CA GLN A 917 -15.01 23.72 16.82
C GLN A 917 -14.26 22.96 15.74
N ASN A 918 -13.09 22.43 16.09
CA ASN A 918 -12.30 21.56 15.21
C ASN A 918 -13.10 20.37 14.69
N ASN A 919 -12.61 19.84 13.56
CA ASN A 919 -13.07 18.75 12.71
C ASN A 919 -13.37 17.41 13.44
N ARG A 920 -13.15 17.30 14.75
CA ARG A 920 -13.54 16.16 15.59
C ARG A 920 -13.95 16.63 16.98
N PHE A 921 -15.15 16.25 17.42
CA PHE A 921 -15.71 16.53 18.75
C PHE A 921 -16.22 15.22 19.35
N LEU A 922 -15.75 14.86 20.54
CA LEU A 922 -16.13 13.63 21.24
C LEU A 922 -16.42 13.91 22.71
N VAL A 923 -17.65 13.59 23.14
CA VAL A 923 -17.99 13.43 24.55
C VAL A 923 -17.59 12.02 24.98
N LYS A 924 -16.78 11.94 26.03
CA LYS A 924 -16.30 10.70 26.64
C LYS A 924 -16.76 10.60 28.08
N CYS A 925 -16.84 9.39 28.60
CA CYS A 925 -17.04 9.12 30.01
C CYS A 925 -16.05 8.05 30.47
N THR A 926 -15.16 8.41 31.40
CA THR A 926 -14.33 7.43 32.13
C THR A 926 -15.15 6.90 33.30
N CYS A 927 -15.36 5.58 33.34
CA CYS A 927 -16.20 4.90 34.32
C CYS A 927 -15.32 4.06 35.25
N GLU A 928 -15.16 4.51 36.50
CA GLU A 928 -14.47 3.80 37.59
C GLU A 928 -15.48 3.02 38.44
N PHE A 929 -15.29 1.72 38.63
CA PHE A 929 -16.13 0.86 39.49
C PHE A 929 -15.33 0.33 40.67
N LYS A 930 -15.78 0.65 41.90
CA LYS A 930 -15.02 0.46 43.15
C LYS A 930 -15.62 -0.62 44.05
N THR A 931 -14.74 -1.45 44.60
CA THR A 931 -14.98 -2.54 45.58
C THR A 931 -14.35 -2.18 46.92
N ASP A 932 -14.74 -2.85 48.02
CA ASP A 932 -14.24 -2.52 49.37
C ASP A 932 -12.76 -2.91 49.56
N ASP A 933 -12.33 -4.07 49.08
CA ASP A 933 -10.95 -4.57 49.18
C ASP A 933 -10.09 -4.24 47.92
N GLY A 934 -10.61 -3.40 47.02
CA GLY A 934 -10.00 -3.06 45.73
C GLY A 934 -10.03 -4.21 44.69
N PRO A 935 -9.33 -4.03 43.55
CA PRO A 935 -8.98 -2.77 42.90
C PRO A 935 -10.14 -2.26 42.01
N CYS A 936 -9.91 -1.18 41.26
CA CYS A 936 -10.96 -0.49 40.50
C CYS A 936 -10.97 -0.90 39.02
N ILE A 937 -12.12 -1.35 38.49
CA ILE A 937 -12.30 -1.47 37.03
C ILE A 937 -12.43 -0.06 36.46
N SER A 938 -11.60 0.31 35.49
CA SER A 938 -11.67 1.60 34.81
C SER A 938 -11.60 1.42 33.29
N TYR A 939 -12.55 2.02 32.57
CA TYR A 939 -12.55 2.12 31.11
C TYR A 939 -13.11 3.48 30.70
N THR A 940 -12.88 3.89 29.46
CA THR A 940 -13.48 5.11 28.89
C THR A 940 -14.38 4.74 27.72
N SER A 941 -15.66 5.12 27.79
CA SER A 941 -16.61 4.98 26.68
C SER A 941 -16.84 6.32 25.99
N ILE A 942 -17.16 6.28 24.70
CA ILE A 942 -17.63 7.45 23.93
C ILE A 942 -19.14 7.57 24.15
N VAL A 943 -19.61 8.72 24.64
CA VAL A 943 -21.05 9.00 24.85
C VAL A 943 -21.70 9.47 23.55
N GLY A 944 -20.95 10.19 22.71
CA GLY A 944 -21.41 10.68 21.42
C GLY A 944 -20.52 11.80 20.89
N GLY A 945 -20.81 12.28 19.68
CA GLY A 945 -20.03 13.33 19.01
C GLY A 945 -20.11 13.21 17.50
N TRP A 946 -19.13 13.80 16.82
CA TRP A 946 -18.97 13.76 15.36
C TRP A 946 -17.51 13.89 14.95
N SER A 947 -17.19 13.34 13.78
CA SER A 947 -16.01 13.71 13.01
C SER A 947 -16.50 14.32 11.70
N ILE A 948 -16.03 15.53 11.38
CA ILE A 948 -16.34 16.26 10.15
C ILE A 948 -15.07 16.25 9.30
N PRO A 949 -15.11 15.71 8.08
CA PRO A 949 -14.07 15.96 7.08
C PRO A 949 -14.25 17.38 6.51
N GLY A 950 -13.19 18.19 6.49
CA GLY A 950 -13.21 19.59 6.05
C GLY A 950 -13.37 20.62 7.18
N ASP A 951 -12.97 21.85 6.89
CA ASP A 951 -12.74 22.92 7.89
C ASP A 951 -13.98 23.77 8.23
N ASP A 952 -15.19 23.36 7.82
CA ASP A 952 -16.43 24.12 8.04
C ASP A 952 -17.02 23.80 9.45
N PRO A 953 -16.89 24.70 10.44
CA PRO A 953 -17.02 24.32 11.84
C PRO A 953 -18.47 24.43 12.34
N ARG A 954 -18.99 23.35 12.93
CA ARG A 954 -20.33 23.36 13.54
C ARG A 954 -20.41 24.36 14.70
N LYS A 955 -21.09 25.49 14.46
CA LYS A 955 -21.59 26.37 15.53
C LYS A 955 -22.76 25.70 16.22
N ILE A 956 -22.79 25.75 17.56
CA ILE A 956 -23.85 25.15 18.36
C ILE A 956 -24.41 26.24 19.29
N ASP A 957 -25.70 26.54 19.12
CA ASP A 957 -26.32 27.75 19.68
C ASP A 957 -26.92 27.57 21.07
N SER A 958 -26.96 26.33 21.58
CA SER A 958 -27.67 25.97 22.81
C SER A 958 -27.04 24.78 23.52
N ALA A 959 -27.48 24.51 24.77
CA ALA A 959 -27.12 23.27 25.46
C ALA A 959 -27.71 22.06 24.72
N HIS A 960 -26.94 20.98 24.63
CA HIS A 960 -27.31 19.75 23.93
C HIS A 960 -27.16 18.53 24.81
N VAL A 961 -28.13 17.61 24.69
CA VAL A 961 -28.13 16.30 25.31
C VAL A 961 -27.41 15.32 24.39
N PHE A 962 -26.42 14.63 24.91
CA PHE A 962 -25.74 13.49 24.27
C PHE A 962 -26.09 12.23 25.05
N ILE A 963 -26.46 11.16 24.33
CA ILE A 963 -26.83 9.87 24.90
C ILE A 963 -26.06 8.78 24.16
N GLY A 964 -25.32 7.96 24.89
CA GLY A 964 -24.60 6.81 24.38
C GLY A 964 -24.96 5.54 25.14
N TYR A 965 -25.09 4.44 24.43
CA TYR A 965 -25.27 3.10 24.99
C TYR A 965 -24.06 2.22 24.66
N THR A 966 -23.59 1.46 25.65
CA THR A 966 -22.39 0.60 25.54
C THR A 966 -22.68 -0.79 26.09
N SER A 967 -22.30 -1.84 25.34
CA SER A 967 -22.60 -3.23 25.73
C SER A 967 -21.77 -3.74 26.92
N TRP A 968 -22.38 -4.58 27.75
CA TRP A 968 -21.73 -5.20 28.91
C TRP A 968 -20.54 -6.10 28.55
N LEU A 969 -20.54 -6.69 27.35
CA LEU A 969 -19.45 -7.58 26.88
C LEU A 969 -18.09 -6.87 26.82
N TYR A 970 -18.05 -5.57 26.50
CA TYR A 970 -16.83 -4.77 26.51
C TYR A 970 -16.30 -4.60 27.94
N ILE A 971 -17.21 -4.25 28.87
CA ILE A 971 -16.90 -4.02 30.29
C ILE A 971 -16.39 -5.31 30.94
N ASN A 972 -17.04 -6.45 30.65
CA ASN A 972 -16.64 -7.75 31.17
C ASN A 972 -15.27 -8.21 30.62
N LYS A 973 -14.86 -7.77 29.44
CA LYS A 973 -13.54 -8.12 28.88
C LYS A 973 -12.39 -7.51 29.69
N CYS A 974 -12.49 -6.22 30.00
CA CYS A 974 -11.60 -5.53 30.95
C CYS A 974 -11.64 -6.14 32.36
N HIS A 975 -12.72 -6.85 32.72
CA HIS A 975 -12.91 -7.46 34.02
C HIS A 975 -12.25 -8.85 34.16
N VAL A 976 -12.01 -9.54 33.04
CA VAL A 976 -11.49 -10.93 32.97
C VAL A 976 -9.98 -10.99 32.75
N GLU A 977 -9.38 -9.98 32.13
CA GLU A 977 -7.92 -9.96 31.87
C GLU A 977 -7.08 -9.68 33.13
N ASP A 978 -7.66 -9.10 34.19
CA ASP A 978 -6.94 -8.69 35.41
C ASP A 978 -7.18 -9.57 36.65
N HIS A 979 -8.45 -9.90 37.02
CA HIS A 979 -8.75 -10.44 38.36
C HIS A 979 -9.69 -11.65 38.45
N GLY A 980 -9.46 -12.47 39.49
CA GLY A 980 -10.25 -13.65 39.83
C GLY A 980 -11.56 -13.33 40.55
N LYS A 981 -12.47 -14.33 40.59
CA LYS A 981 -13.82 -14.25 41.17
C LYS A 981 -13.80 -13.75 42.62
N GLY A 982 -14.61 -12.74 42.94
CA GLY A 982 -14.82 -12.28 44.32
C GLY A 982 -15.83 -11.15 44.45
N CYS A 983 -15.39 -9.91 44.23
CA CYS A 983 -16.13 -8.72 44.65
C CYS A 983 -17.03 -8.13 43.54
N ILE A 984 -18.24 -7.70 43.94
CA ILE A 984 -19.15 -6.90 43.11
C ILE A 984 -18.93 -5.42 43.47
N PRO A 985 -18.66 -4.52 42.51
CA PRO A 985 -18.54 -3.10 42.79
C PRO A 985 -19.86 -2.50 43.32
N TYR A 986 -19.80 -1.66 44.35
CA TYR A 986 -21.00 -1.02 44.94
C TYR A 986 -21.10 0.48 44.67
N LEU A 987 -20.01 1.09 44.20
CA LEU A 987 -19.91 2.50 43.86
C LEU A 987 -19.31 2.61 42.47
N ALA A 988 -19.96 3.36 41.59
CA ALA A 988 -19.31 3.87 40.38
C ALA A 988 -18.89 5.34 40.60
N SER A 989 -17.91 5.80 39.83
CA SER A 989 -17.56 7.20 39.64
C SER A 989 -17.40 7.43 38.15
N LEU A 990 -18.26 8.26 37.58
CA LEU A 990 -18.36 8.50 36.14
C LEU A 990 -17.92 9.93 35.83
N ARG A 991 -16.80 10.07 35.14
CA ARG A 991 -16.17 11.35 34.77
C ARG A 991 -16.40 11.64 33.28
N PHE A 992 -17.28 12.59 33.00
CA PHE A 992 -17.61 13.06 31.66
C PHE A 992 -16.65 14.16 31.21
N GLN A 993 -16.04 13.99 30.04
CA GLN A 993 -15.07 14.92 29.43
C GLN A 993 -15.42 15.22 27.98
N VAL A 994 -14.99 16.37 27.49
CA VAL A 994 -15.16 16.80 26.09
C VAL A 994 -13.79 16.94 25.45
N THR A 995 -13.56 16.19 24.37
CA THR A 995 -12.26 16.14 23.69
C THR A 995 -12.38 16.46 22.19
N ASN A 996 -11.35 17.09 21.65
CA ASN A 996 -11.21 17.35 20.21
C ASN A 996 -9.92 16.73 19.66
N SER A 997 -9.50 17.13 18.45
CA SER A 997 -8.24 16.70 17.83
C SER A 997 -6.96 17.14 18.56
N SER A 998 -7.03 18.11 19.49
CA SER A 998 -5.87 18.68 20.20
C SER A 998 -5.82 18.38 21.71
N GLY A 999 -6.87 17.80 22.30
CA GLY A 999 -6.91 17.51 23.75
C GLY A 999 -8.30 17.69 24.36
N GLU A 1000 -8.36 18.16 25.62
CA GLU A 1000 -9.61 18.61 26.24
C GLU A 1000 -10.06 19.96 25.67
N VAL A 1001 -11.38 20.12 25.45
CA VAL A 1001 -11.95 21.36 24.89
C VAL A 1001 -12.23 22.35 26.02
N ALA A 1002 -11.23 23.16 26.37
CA ALA A 1002 -11.25 24.09 27.50
C ALA A 1002 -12.42 25.11 27.56
N LYS A 1003 -13.19 25.28 26.48
CA LYS A 1003 -14.41 26.11 26.44
C LYS A 1003 -15.72 25.36 26.70
N CYS A 1004 -15.79 24.04 26.48
CA CYS A 1004 -17.04 23.27 26.59
C CYS A 1004 -17.27 22.76 28.01
N LYS A 1005 -18.49 22.92 28.54
CA LYS A 1005 -18.81 22.54 29.93
C LYS A 1005 -19.91 21.48 29.98
N VAL A 1006 -19.66 20.38 30.71
CA VAL A 1006 -20.72 19.46 31.14
C VAL A 1006 -21.56 20.16 32.22
N LEU A 1007 -22.84 20.43 31.93
CA LEU A 1007 -23.77 21.03 32.89
C LEU A 1007 -24.38 19.98 33.82
N LYS A 1008 -24.78 18.85 33.23
CA LYS A 1008 -25.43 17.73 33.89
C LYS A 1008 -24.98 16.42 33.25
N CYS A 1009 -24.98 15.36 34.02
CA CYS A 1009 -24.62 14.02 33.57
C CYS A 1009 -25.61 12.99 34.13
N GLY A 1010 -25.78 11.88 33.42
CA GLY A 1010 -26.71 10.82 33.77
C GLY A 1010 -26.14 9.43 33.50
N PHE A 1011 -26.55 8.46 34.33
CA PHE A 1011 -26.15 7.07 34.26
C PHE A 1011 -27.34 6.14 34.54
N SER A 1012 -27.39 5.03 33.81
CA SER A 1012 -28.41 4.00 33.96
C SER A 1012 -27.89 2.63 33.58
N LEU A 1013 -28.47 1.60 34.20
CA LEU A 1013 -28.23 0.22 33.83
C LEU A 1013 -29.23 -0.21 32.76
N VAL A 1014 -28.76 -0.96 31.76
CA VAL A 1014 -29.61 -1.47 30.67
C VAL A 1014 -29.68 -2.98 30.82
N CYS A 1015 -30.85 -3.47 31.19
CA CYS A 1015 -31.14 -4.90 31.31
C CYS A 1015 -32.00 -5.41 30.15
N THR A 1016 -32.08 -6.73 30.00
CA THR A 1016 -33.14 -7.38 29.20
C THR A 1016 -34.52 -7.00 29.74
N PRO A 1017 -35.55 -6.82 28.88
CA PRO A 1017 -36.94 -6.88 29.31
C PRO A 1017 -37.23 -8.26 29.94
N ASN A 1018 -38.15 -8.33 30.91
CA ASN A 1018 -38.66 -9.62 31.40
C ASN A 1018 -39.62 -10.24 30.36
N ASP A 1019 -40.26 -9.41 29.54
CA ASP A 1019 -41.35 -9.80 28.64
C ASP A 1019 -40.88 -9.76 27.17
N ILE A 1020 -40.67 -10.94 26.57
CA ILE A 1020 -40.47 -11.11 25.12
C ILE A 1020 -41.56 -12.07 24.55
N ASP A 1021 -42.80 -11.89 25.00
CA ASP A 1021 -43.97 -12.59 24.44
C ASP A 1021 -44.88 -11.69 23.58
N ASP A 1022 -44.80 -10.35 23.72
CA ASP A 1022 -45.85 -9.43 23.22
C ASP A 1022 -45.37 -8.37 22.18
N ILE A 1023 -44.21 -8.57 21.55
CA ILE A 1023 -43.76 -7.71 20.43
C ILE A 1023 -43.52 -8.54 19.16
N SER A 1024 -44.53 -8.55 18.29
CA SER A 1024 -44.50 -9.05 16.90
C SER A 1024 -44.15 -10.54 16.70
N ARG A 1025 -44.93 -11.43 17.32
CA ARG A 1025 -45.25 -12.74 16.69
C ARG A 1025 -46.48 -12.66 15.77
N GLU A 1026 -47.42 -11.76 16.04
CA GLU A 1026 -48.52 -11.49 15.12
C GLU A 1026 -48.03 -10.73 13.88
N LYS A 1027 -48.51 -11.16 12.69
CA LYS A 1027 -48.05 -10.72 11.36
C LYS A 1027 -46.59 -11.06 10.96
N MET A 1028 -46.03 -12.17 11.46
CA MET A 1028 -45.31 -13.05 10.53
C MET A 1028 -46.30 -14.03 9.91
N GLY A 1029 -46.73 -13.75 8.67
CA GLY A 1029 -47.26 -14.80 7.80
C GLY A 1029 -46.09 -15.63 7.26
N ASP A 1030 -46.30 -16.93 7.02
CA ASP A 1030 -45.25 -17.87 6.64
C ASP A 1030 -44.48 -17.46 5.38
N ILE A 1031 -43.28 -16.91 5.57
CA ILE A 1031 -42.19 -16.97 4.60
C ILE A 1031 -41.19 -17.97 5.15
N SER A 1032 -41.32 -19.23 4.74
CA SER A 1032 -40.46 -20.31 5.20
C SER A 1032 -39.00 -20.08 4.76
N PRO A 1033 -38.00 -20.61 5.49
CA PRO A 1033 -36.57 -20.43 5.14
C PRO A 1033 -36.13 -21.03 3.79
N GLN A 1034 -37.03 -21.65 3.02
CA GLN A 1034 -36.68 -22.48 1.86
C GLN A 1034 -36.24 -21.69 0.62
N ASN A 1035 -36.58 -20.40 0.52
CA ASN A 1035 -36.14 -19.54 -0.60
C ASN A 1035 -34.80 -18.81 -0.38
N MET A 1036 -34.12 -19.00 0.76
CA MET A 1036 -32.69 -18.64 0.90
C MET A 1036 -31.73 -19.79 0.55
N GLY A 1037 -32.24 -20.97 0.14
CA GLY A 1037 -31.40 -22.13 -0.20
C GLY A 1037 -30.82 -22.16 -1.62
N ASN A 1038 -31.51 -21.55 -2.61
CA ASN A 1038 -31.29 -21.81 -4.04
C ASN A 1038 -30.65 -20.65 -4.83
N ALA A 1039 -29.80 -19.85 -4.19
CA ALA A 1039 -29.01 -18.80 -4.85
C ALA A 1039 -27.50 -18.85 -4.52
N LEU A 1040 -27.01 -19.97 -3.95
CA LEU A 1040 -25.64 -20.10 -3.42
C LEU A 1040 -24.83 -21.29 -4.02
N ASN A 1041 -25.36 -21.96 -5.05
CA ASN A 1041 -24.70 -23.13 -5.66
C ASN A 1041 -24.88 -23.21 -7.19
N LYS A 1042 -24.61 -22.11 -7.92
CA LYS A 1042 -24.41 -22.17 -9.39
C LYS A 1042 -23.71 -20.96 -10.05
N GLU A 1043 -22.56 -20.54 -9.52
CA GLU A 1043 -21.56 -19.83 -10.34
C GLU A 1043 -20.24 -20.60 -10.36
N ASN A 1044 -19.61 -20.61 -11.53
CA ASN A 1044 -18.33 -21.30 -11.74
C ASN A 1044 -17.17 -20.51 -11.15
N SER A 1045 -16.08 -21.21 -10.84
CA SER A 1045 -14.86 -20.63 -10.29
C SER A 1045 -14.27 -19.53 -11.17
N ASN A 1046 -14.28 -18.29 -10.68
CA ASN A 1046 -13.27 -17.29 -11.01
C ASN A 1046 -12.79 -16.60 -9.73
N LYS A 1047 -11.49 -16.29 -9.67
CA LYS A 1047 -10.82 -15.86 -8.43
C LYS A 1047 -10.93 -14.35 -8.23
N THR A 1048 -11.67 -13.92 -7.22
CA THR A 1048 -11.53 -12.59 -6.63
C THR A 1048 -11.25 -12.72 -5.14
N SER A 1049 -10.24 -12.00 -4.65
CA SER A 1049 -9.74 -12.12 -3.29
C SER A 1049 -10.59 -11.35 -2.29
N ARG A 1050 -11.02 -12.01 -1.21
CA ARG A 1050 -11.39 -11.32 0.03
C ARG A 1050 -10.14 -10.74 0.69
N ASN A 1051 -10.26 -9.53 1.23
CA ASN A 1051 -9.78 -9.13 2.56
C ASN A 1051 -10.30 -7.72 2.88
N ASP A 1052 -11.42 -7.69 3.60
CA ASP A 1052 -11.83 -6.76 4.66
C ASP A 1052 -11.40 -5.28 4.60
N TYR A 1053 -12.40 -4.40 4.48
CA TYR A 1053 -12.32 -2.98 4.81
C TYR A 1053 -13.03 -2.68 6.13
N ASP A 1054 -12.30 -2.13 7.09
CA ASP A 1054 -12.86 -1.31 8.17
C ASP A 1054 -12.40 0.15 7.99
N PHE A 1055 -13.12 1.08 8.62
CA PHE A 1055 -12.98 2.54 8.48
C PHE A 1055 -13.25 3.14 7.09
N TRP A 1056 -14.51 3.46 6.82
CA TRP A 1056 -14.91 4.48 5.83
C TRP A 1056 -15.94 5.43 6.46
N TYR A 1057 -15.63 6.73 6.47
CA TYR A 1057 -16.57 7.84 6.66
C TYR A 1057 -16.75 8.53 5.29
N PRO A 1058 -17.97 8.64 4.74
CA PRO A 1058 -18.20 9.46 3.55
C PRO A 1058 -17.81 10.91 3.82
N SER A 1059 -16.96 11.47 2.95
CA SER A 1059 -16.24 12.73 3.20
C SER A 1059 -16.36 13.65 1.98
N ASN A 1060 -16.83 14.89 2.20
CA ASN A 1060 -16.86 16.09 1.33
C ASN A 1060 -18.26 16.70 1.09
N CYS A 1061 -18.61 17.77 1.84
CA CYS A 1061 -19.77 18.65 1.60
C CYS A 1061 -19.49 20.10 2.07
N GLY A 1062 -19.47 21.09 1.17
CA GLY A 1062 -19.32 22.53 1.49
C GLY A 1062 -17.89 22.99 1.88
N MET A 1063 -17.49 24.26 1.75
CA MET A 1063 -18.14 25.49 1.22
C MET A 1063 -17.05 26.41 0.59
N THR A 1064 -17.42 27.53 -0.06
CA THR A 1064 -16.51 28.27 -0.97
C THR A 1064 -16.21 29.74 -0.64
N SER A 1065 -14.95 30.13 -0.92
CA SER A 1065 -14.46 31.43 -1.45
C SER A 1065 -13.89 32.54 -0.51
N ARG A 1066 -12.78 33.13 -1.00
CA ARG A 1066 -12.13 34.42 -0.66
C ARG A 1066 -11.46 34.58 0.72
N ASN A 1067 -10.19 34.19 0.79
CA ASN A 1067 -9.08 35.03 0.31
C ASN A 1067 -7.89 34.12 -0.09
N ASP A 1068 -6.75 34.70 -0.47
CA ASP A 1068 -5.65 34.04 -1.19
C ASP A 1068 -4.81 33.03 -0.38
N GLU A 1069 -3.95 32.31 -1.12
CA GLU A 1069 -2.89 31.37 -0.69
C GLU A 1069 -3.30 29.89 -0.40
N HIS A 1070 -2.62 28.97 -1.13
CA HIS A 1070 -2.48 27.51 -0.94
C HIS A 1070 -3.69 26.55 -1.05
N PHE A 1071 -4.02 26.14 -2.28
CA PHE A 1071 -4.74 24.91 -2.69
C PHE A 1071 -4.12 24.44 -4.02
N HIS A 1072 -3.89 23.15 -4.34
CA HIS A 1072 -4.02 21.88 -3.58
C HIS A 1072 -3.22 20.78 -4.34
N ASP A 1073 -2.77 19.74 -3.63
CA ASP A 1073 -2.19 18.52 -4.25
C ASP A 1073 -3.14 17.34 -3.98
N GLU A 1074 -3.65 16.69 -5.04
CA GLU A 1074 -4.49 15.47 -4.90
C GLU A 1074 -4.16 14.42 -6.00
N GLU A 1075 -4.70 13.22 -5.80
CA GLU A 1075 -4.85 12.10 -6.76
C GLU A 1075 -3.61 11.66 -7.58
N LEU A 1076 -2.64 11.02 -6.89
CA LEU A 1076 -2.15 9.74 -7.42
C LEU A 1076 -3.28 8.70 -7.27
N ALA A 1077 -3.73 8.14 -8.40
CA ALA A 1077 -4.99 7.39 -8.47
C ALA A 1077 -5.13 6.22 -7.49
N GLU A 1078 -6.28 6.22 -6.81
CA GLU A 1078 -7.03 5.10 -6.22
C GLU A 1078 -6.23 3.97 -5.52
N ALA A 1079 -6.30 4.02 -4.18
CA ALA A 1079 -6.29 2.93 -3.19
C ALA A 1079 -6.15 1.46 -3.70
N ASN A 1080 -5.35 0.58 -3.06
CA ASN A 1080 -5.84 -0.37 -2.01
C ASN A 1080 -4.79 -1.47 -1.70
N ILE A 1081 -4.65 -2.13 -0.52
CA ILE A 1081 -5.09 -1.90 0.89
C ILE A 1081 -4.06 -2.56 1.86
N SER A 1082 -4.20 -2.28 3.16
CA SER A 1082 -3.87 -3.12 4.34
C SER A 1082 -2.46 -3.08 5.00
N LYS A 1083 -2.50 -2.90 6.34
CA LYS A 1083 -1.47 -3.13 7.37
C LYS A 1083 -0.14 -2.36 7.27
N THR A 1084 -0.09 -1.24 7.99
CA THR A 1084 0.81 -1.15 9.16
C THR A 1084 0.02 -0.57 10.33
#